data_AF-A0A7S4RQQ1-F1
#
_entry.id   AF-A0A7S4RQQ1-F1
#
_cell.length_a   1.000
_cell.length_b   1.000
_cell.length_c   1.000
_cell.angle_alpha   90.00
_cell.angle_beta   90.00
_cell.angle_gamma   90.00
#
_symmetry.space_group_name_H-M   'P 1'
#
loop_
_entity.id
_entity.type
_entity.pdbx_description
1 polymer ?
#
loop_
_entity_poly.entity_id
_entity_poly.type
_entity_poly.pdbx_seq_one_letter_code
_entity_poly.pdbx_strand_id
1 'polypeptide(L)'
;DRHASDLAARRWQAAMARLAAALLVTARAASDWPVEVSLDLYHAVSAATKGLAWQDINPAGLMGVLKYIHTEVIAEHELSPPDRHGRKDNLEAISRANFRVQNPAAMPKNLRHLLDFGPFMHFEGGRTFDGSGLAKAANYGEFVGIQMQTDVRFPTKEPYYWFSLTGPCPNLPYEEKKNGSNAECLQYARSLGPTGPVAGGLCPGGGGDASVQPTGSPGCTYSYGQVTSVSLDELVGITKEDCGGRRCKDWWDFRQSCTNPAYRQMFDAEGNLVSAGFCVEYDIHPKCAANCDSERCGTVPEHLREAGLPFWRGRCSPQANQIRAEKLAEAFQVPGVNSSHNLLDEHIREQFKTCVHEVPGTCAPALGQGGMYCTRDWAGVCQPCYVPGTRVLWPPRDTMPTCPYGILRNPDYKDRFPPPECKSDRPSDKCCLYRGTCSLQEADPVLLPLDDDGYALAASRRDTVTMIAFLGRIRGRDDWSASEVARPEALRSFAYWQWDNSPYKELTFESIKAQMFALGLISNATLPPTTATVTATFTTSMAQRTTSQEPTRPAATTASAPTVATTPPVLAVVGGGAQKHHDLGGSTRSPPASPQPATGDRSNWWIWVVLGAVVGLLIGVAVLLYIRRGRRKAEASGSAADAASSNGGAVAAAASV
;
A
#
# COMPACT_ATOMS: atom_id res chain seq x y z
N ASP A 1 -5.90 -31.45 -60.65
CA ASP A 1 -5.88 -32.50 -59.60
C ASP A 1 -4.65 -32.54 -58.69
N ARG A 2 -3.40 -32.60 -59.16
CA ARG A 2 -2.21 -32.54 -58.26
C ARG A 2 -2.14 -31.29 -57.37
N HIS A 3 -2.70 -30.18 -57.85
CA HIS A 3 -2.74 -28.93 -57.09
C HIS A 3 -3.72 -28.96 -55.90
N ALA A 4 -4.74 -29.82 -55.94
CA ALA A 4 -5.74 -29.93 -54.88
C ALA A 4 -5.25 -30.82 -53.73
N SER A 5 -4.42 -31.82 -54.01
CA SER A 5 -3.79 -32.67 -52.97
C SER A 5 -2.77 -31.90 -52.12
N ASP A 6 -2.03 -30.96 -52.72
CA ASP A 6 -1.06 -30.11 -52.00
C ASP A 6 -1.75 -29.15 -51.02
N LEU A 7 -2.94 -28.67 -51.35
CA LEU A 7 -3.71 -27.80 -50.46
C LEU A 7 -4.24 -28.54 -49.23
N ALA A 8 -4.61 -29.82 -49.39
CA ALA A 8 -5.06 -30.66 -48.29
C ALA A 8 -3.91 -31.03 -47.32
N ALA A 9 -2.70 -31.24 -47.84
CA ALA A 9 -1.51 -31.51 -47.02
C ALA A 9 -1.10 -30.30 -46.17
N ARG A 10 -1.15 -29.08 -46.74
CA ARG A 10 -0.87 -27.82 -46.03
C ARG A 10 -1.86 -27.55 -44.90
N ARG A 11 -3.14 -27.89 -45.10
CA ARG A 11 -4.16 -27.81 -44.03
C ARG A 11 -3.91 -28.79 -42.89
N TRP A 12 -3.32 -29.95 -43.18
CA TRP A 12 -2.98 -30.95 -42.17
C TRP A 12 -1.76 -30.56 -41.33
N GLN A 13 -0.74 -29.96 -41.96
CA GLN A 13 0.41 -29.39 -41.25
C GLN A 13 0.02 -28.21 -40.33
N ALA A 14 -0.92 -27.36 -40.76
CA ALA A 14 -1.46 -26.29 -39.91
C ALA A 14 -2.22 -26.81 -38.67
N ALA A 15 -2.86 -27.98 -38.76
CA ALA A 15 -3.54 -28.59 -37.62
C ALA A 15 -2.56 -29.18 -36.59
N MET A 16 -1.43 -29.75 -37.03
CA MET A 16 -0.39 -30.26 -36.13
C MET A 16 0.38 -29.13 -35.42
N ALA A 17 0.59 -27.99 -36.09
CA ALA A 17 1.15 -26.80 -35.44
C ALA A 17 0.25 -26.27 -34.30
N ARG A 18 -1.08 -26.37 -34.44
CA ARG A 18 -2.04 -26.01 -33.36
C ARG A 18 -1.99 -27.00 -32.19
N LEU A 19 -1.72 -28.27 -32.46
CA LEU A 19 -1.55 -29.30 -31.42
C LEU A 19 -0.25 -29.07 -30.61
N ALA A 20 0.85 -28.65 -31.26
CA ALA A 20 2.09 -28.27 -30.58
C ALA A 20 1.95 -26.98 -29.75
N ALA A 21 1.15 -26.02 -30.21
CA ALA A 21 0.83 -24.81 -29.44
C ALA A 21 0.02 -25.12 -28.17
N ALA A 22 -0.87 -26.11 -28.20
CA ALA A 22 -1.62 -26.56 -27.02
C ALA A 22 -0.75 -27.30 -25.99
N LEU A 23 0.33 -27.96 -26.42
CA LEU A 23 1.29 -28.63 -25.51
C LEU A 23 2.31 -27.65 -24.89
N LEU A 24 2.61 -26.52 -25.53
CA LEU A 24 3.35 -25.41 -24.89
C LEU A 24 2.52 -24.70 -23.80
N VAL A 25 1.19 -24.71 -23.89
CA VAL A 25 0.30 -24.23 -22.81
C VAL A 25 0.36 -25.14 -21.59
N THR A 26 0.61 -26.46 -21.75
CA THR A 26 0.82 -27.38 -20.62
C THR A 26 2.20 -27.28 -19.95
N ALA A 27 3.19 -26.59 -20.54
CA ALA A 27 4.45 -26.21 -19.87
C ALA A 27 4.42 -24.80 -19.27
N ARG A 28 3.47 -23.96 -19.71
CA ARG A 28 3.20 -22.62 -19.15
C ARG A 28 2.67 -22.67 -17.70
N ALA A 29 2.01 -23.74 -17.28
CA ALA A 29 1.61 -23.91 -15.87
C ALA A 29 2.79 -24.18 -14.91
N ALA A 30 4.02 -24.33 -15.43
CA ALA A 30 5.24 -24.31 -14.61
C ALA A 30 5.70 -22.87 -14.27
N SER A 31 4.97 -21.82 -14.68
CA SER A 31 5.21 -20.41 -14.29
C SER A 31 4.31 -19.91 -13.14
N ASP A 32 3.46 -20.76 -12.55
CA ASP A 32 2.58 -20.45 -11.42
C ASP A 32 3.28 -20.50 -10.04
N TRP A 33 4.62 -20.50 -10.00
CA TRP A 33 5.36 -20.52 -8.74
C TRP A 33 5.00 -19.30 -7.89
N PRO A 34 4.73 -19.48 -6.58
CA PRO A 34 4.47 -18.35 -5.70
C PRO A 34 5.66 -17.41 -5.76
N VAL A 35 5.37 -16.15 -6.07
CA VAL A 35 6.38 -15.11 -6.21
C VAL A 35 6.97 -14.88 -4.83
N GLU A 36 8.24 -15.24 -4.66
CA GLU A 36 8.97 -14.81 -3.48
C GLU A 36 9.16 -13.29 -3.54
N VAL A 37 8.78 -12.60 -2.46
CA VAL A 37 8.80 -11.15 -2.34
C VAL A 37 9.78 -10.74 -1.25
N SER A 38 10.56 -9.69 -1.51
CA SER A 38 11.39 -9.03 -0.52
C SER A 38 10.69 -7.78 0.03
N LEU A 39 10.74 -7.56 1.34
CA LEU A 39 10.14 -6.39 1.99
C LEU A 39 10.85 -6.03 3.29
N ASP A 40 10.79 -4.76 3.67
CA ASP A 40 11.22 -4.30 4.98
C ASP A 40 10.02 -4.28 5.93
N LEU A 41 10.15 -5.00 7.04
CA LEU A 41 9.17 -5.01 8.11
C LEU A 41 9.71 -4.29 9.34
N TYR A 42 8.81 -3.56 9.99
CA TYR A 42 9.09 -2.72 11.14
C TYR A 42 8.24 -3.16 12.32
N HIS A 43 8.84 -3.22 13.51
CA HIS A 43 8.15 -3.62 14.73
C HIS A 43 8.55 -2.68 15.86
N ALA A 44 7.58 -2.10 16.55
CA ALA A 44 7.85 -1.40 17.80
C ALA A 44 8.17 -2.45 18.88
N VAL A 45 9.32 -2.33 19.54
CA VAL A 45 9.80 -3.32 20.51
C VAL A 45 10.13 -2.68 21.85
N SER A 46 9.99 -3.46 22.91
CA SER A 46 10.50 -3.14 24.24
C SER A 46 11.91 -3.72 24.43
N ALA A 47 12.63 -3.30 25.47
CA ALA A 47 13.88 -3.95 25.83
C ALA A 47 13.72 -5.46 26.06
N ALA A 48 12.58 -5.90 26.60
CA ALA A 48 12.30 -7.31 26.89
C ALA A 48 12.03 -8.15 25.63
N THR A 49 11.49 -7.55 24.56
CA THR A 49 11.22 -8.26 23.30
C THR A 49 12.31 -8.07 22.25
N LYS A 50 13.29 -7.21 22.52
CA LYS A 50 14.44 -6.99 21.65
C LYS A 50 15.27 -8.27 21.51
N GLY A 51 15.41 -8.76 20.28
CA GLY A 51 16.16 -9.98 19.96
C GLY A 51 15.33 -11.26 20.01
N LEU A 52 14.04 -11.20 20.34
CA LEU A 52 13.14 -12.34 20.12
C LEU A 52 12.99 -12.63 18.62
N ALA A 53 12.73 -13.89 18.30
CA ALA A 53 12.44 -14.29 16.93
C ALA A 53 11.18 -13.57 16.43
N TRP A 54 11.19 -13.18 15.15
CA TRP A 54 10.04 -12.50 14.51
C TRP A 54 8.98 -13.53 14.12
N GLN A 55 8.24 -14.01 15.12
CA GLN A 55 7.21 -15.04 15.01
C GLN A 55 6.05 -14.68 15.94
N ASP A 56 4.80 -14.94 15.53
CA ASP A 56 3.57 -14.62 16.25
C ASP A 56 3.47 -13.15 16.68
N ILE A 57 3.87 -12.28 15.75
CA ILE A 57 3.85 -10.82 15.92
C ILE A 57 3.16 -10.16 14.72
N ASN A 58 2.75 -8.91 14.93
CA ASN A 58 2.12 -8.07 13.90
C ASN A 58 3.06 -6.92 13.49
N PRO A 59 4.13 -7.17 12.71
CA PRO A 59 4.93 -6.08 12.21
C PRO A 59 4.15 -5.26 11.18
N ALA A 60 4.70 -4.13 10.78
CA ALA A 60 4.09 -3.21 9.85
C ALA A 60 5.09 -2.76 8.79
N GLY A 61 4.58 -2.13 7.73
CA GLY A 61 5.43 -1.27 6.90
C GLY A 61 5.85 -0.02 7.68
N LEU A 62 6.79 0.76 7.12
CA LEU A 62 7.38 1.93 7.79
C LEU A 62 6.32 2.92 8.30
N MET A 63 5.35 3.27 7.46
CA MET A 63 4.23 4.14 7.83
C MET A 63 3.30 3.49 8.86
N GLY A 64 3.09 2.18 8.78
CA GLY A 64 2.19 1.46 9.67
C GLY A 64 2.70 1.38 11.12
N VAL A 65 4.03 1.27 11.30
CA VAL A 65 4.62 1.31 12.65
C VAL A 65 4.54 2.71 13.25
N LEU A 66 4.76 3.76 12.45
CA LEU A 66 4.61 5.16 12.89
C LEU A 66 3.15 5.46 13.27
N LYS A 67 2.18 5.01 12.46
CA LYS A 67 0.76 5.13 12.79
C LYS A 67 0.46 4.49 14.14
N TYR A 68 0.89 3.24 14.34
CA TYR A 68 0.64 2.49 15.58
C TYR A 68 1.19 3.25 16.79
N ILE A 69 2.46 3.69 16.72
CA ILE A 69 3.07 4.43 17.82
C ILE A 69 2.28 5.72 18.10
N HIS A 70 2.04 6.51 17.07
CA HIS A 70 1.44 7.84 17.21
C HIS A 70 -0.02 7.82 17.66
N THR A 71 -0.79 6.77 17.31
CA THR A 71 -2.22 6.69 17.60
C THR A 71 -2.57 5.77 18.77
N GLU A 72 -1.64 4.93 19.25
CA GLU A 72 -1.95 3.94 20.28
C GLU A 72 -0.96 3.87 21.43
N VAL A 73 0.26 4.40 21.28
CA VAL A 73 1.37 4.20 22.25
C VAL A 73 1.70 5.46 23.05
N ILE A 74 1.53 6.64 22.47
CA ILE A 74 2.05 7.90 23.04
C ILE A 74 1.01 9.02 23.26
N ALA A 75 -0.26 8.85 22.87
CA ALA A 75 -1.29 9.89 23.06
C ALA A 75 -1.72 9.99 24.52
N GLU A 76 -1.16 10.97 25.26
CA GLU A 76 -1.23 10.99 26.73
C GLU A 76 -2.66 10.93 27.30
N HIS A 77 -3.60 11.74 26.78
CA HIS A 77 -4.96 11.74 27.33
C HIS A 77 -5.74 10.43 27.09
N GLU A 78 -5.31 9.61 26.12
CA GLU A 78 -5.92 8.30 25.83
C GLU A 78 -5.31 7.17 26.68
N LEU A 79 -4.17 7.43 27.32
CA LEU A 79 -3.41 6.45 28.07
C LEU A 79 -3.67 6.62 29.57
N SER A 80 -4.16 5.56 30.20
CA SER A 80 -4.35 5.49 31.65
C SER A 80 -3.47 4.39 32.25
N PRO A 81 -2.88 4.59 33.44
CA PRO A 81 -2.90 5.79 34.28
C PRO A 81 -1.74 6.78 34.00
N PRO A 82 -1.86 8.06 34.43
CA PRO A 82 -0.84 9.10 34.20
C PRO A 82 0.47 8.90 34.97
N ASP A 83 0.54 7.98 35.92
CA ASP A 83 1.75 7.60 36.67
C ASP A 83 2.54 6.46 36.00
N ARG A 84 2.33 6.22 34.69
CA ARG A 84 3.09 5.23 33.92
C ARG A 84 4.59 5.54 33.87
N HIS A 85 5.42 4.51 34.04
CA HIS A 85 6.89 4.60 34.03
C HIS A 85 7.52 4.32 32.66
N GLY A 86 6.70 4.07 31.64
CA GLY A 86 7.14 3.85 30.28
C GLY A 86 6.05 4.20 29.27
N ARG A 87 6.38 4.11 27.99
CA ARG A 87 5.39 4.03 26.90
C ARG A 87 4.48 2.81 27.10
N LYS A 88 3.31 2.82 26.47
CA LYS A 88 2.46 1.63 26.43
C LYS A 88 3.30 0.42 26.01
N ASP A 89 3.15 -0.69 26.72
CA ASP A 89 3.90 -1.94 26.53
C ASP A 89 5.44 -1.81 26.65
N ASN A 90 5.92 -0.74 27.31
CA ASN A 90 7.34 -0.40 27.45
C ASN A 90 8.09 -0.33 26.12
N LEU A 91 7.43 0.18 25.07
CA LEU A 91 8.04 0.33 23.75
C LEU A 91 9.13 1.41 23.79
N GLU A 92 10.34 1.05 23.35
CA GLU A 92 11.55 1.88 23.47
C GLU A 92 12.29 2.06 22.14
N ALA A 93 12.06 1.17 21.19
CA ALA A 93 12.73 1.18 19.90
C ALA A 93 11.79 0.73 18.77
N ILE A 94 12.17 1.08 17.55
CA ILE A 94 11.63 0.47 16.33
C ILE A 94 12.72 -0.45 15.80
N SER A 95 12.38 -1.72 15.60
CA SER A 95 13.24 -2.68 14.90
C SER A 95 12.85 -2.80 13.44
N ARG A 96 13.84 -2.97 12.56
CA ARG A 96 13.68 -3.24 11.13
C ARG A 96 14.40 -4.55 10.79
N ALA A 97 13.79 -5.37 9.96
CA ALA A 97 14.46 -6.48 9.29
C ALA A 97 13.99 -6.59 7.84
N ASN A 98 14.90 -7.04 6.97
CA ASN A 98 14.59 -7.37 5.59
C ASN A 98 14.07 -8.80 5.53
N PHE A 99 12.86 -8.99 5.00
CA PHE A 99 12.19 -10.27 4.89
C PHE A 99 12.16 -10.73 3.44
N ARG A 100 12.30 -12.04 3.25
CA ARG A 100 11.90 -12.74 2.02
C ARG A 100 10.71 -13.62 2.36
N VAL A 101 9.67 -13.54 1.54
CA VAL A 101 8.40 -14.21 1.79
C VAL A 101 7.98 -14.98 0.56
N GLN A 102 7.64 -16.25 0.73
CA GLN A 102 6.98 -17.08 -0.27
C GLN A 102 5.85 -17.82 0.41
N ASN A 103 4.61 -17.42 0.14
CA ASN A 103 3.44 -18.07 0.72
C ASN A 103 3.10 -19.38 -0.03
N PRO A 104 2.34 -20.29 0.60
CA PRO A 104 1.95 -21.54 -0.04
C PRO A 104 1.16 -21.30 -1.32
N ALA A 105 1.47 -22.03 -2.39
CA ALA A 105 0.77 -21.88 -3.67
C ALA A 105 -0.74 -22.18 -3.57
N ALA A 106 -1.11 -23.08 -2.65
CA ALA A 106 -2.50 -23.45 -2.37
C ALA A 106 -3.25 -22.40 -1.53
N MET A 107 -2.56 -21.38 -1.00
CA MET A 107 -3.18 -20.36 -0.17
C MET A 107 -4.22 -19.59 -0.99
N PRO A 108 -5.48 -19.49 -0.54
CA PRO A 108 -6.49 -18.74 -1.24
C PRO A 108 -6.07 -17.27 -1.36
N LYS A 109 -5.86 -16.80 -2.61
CA LYS A 109 -5.63 -15.39 -2.94
C LYS A 109 -6.95 -14.62 -2.82
N ASN A 110 -7.47 -14.52 -1.60
CA ASN A 110 -8.79 -13.94 -1.34
C ASN A 110 -8.79 -12.41 -1.33
N LEU A 111 -7.62 -11.78 -1.37
CA LEU A 111 -7.46 -10.35 -1.46
C LEU A 111 -7.18 -10.00 -2.93
N ARG A 112 -8.22 -9.62 -3.67
CA ARG A 112 -8.14 -9.22 -5.10
C ARG A 112 -7.08 -8.14 -5.40
N HIS A 113 -6.49 -7.54 -4.37
CA HIS A 113 -5.57 -6.41 -4.45
C HIS A 113 -4.21 -6.64 -3.78
N LEU A 114 -3.98 -7.79 -3.12
CA LEU A 114 -2.73 -8.10 -2.39
C LEU A 114 -2.29 -9.53 -2.73
N LEU A 115 -1.66 -9.65 -3.90
CA LEU A 115 -1.51 -10.93 -4.62
C LEU A 115 -0.53 -11.92 -3.97
N ASP A 116 0.44 -11.41 -3.22
CA ASP A 116 1.56 -12.20 -2.69
C ASP A 116 1.29 -12.76 -1.27
N PHE A 117 0.20 -12.32 -0.64
CA PHE A 117 -0.01 -12.47 0.80
C PHE A 117 -1.29 -13.21 1.17
N GLY A 118 -1.26 -13.87 2.33
CA GLY A 118 -2.45 -14.45 2.95
C GLY A 118 -3.33 -13.40 3.63
N PRO A 119 -4.50 -13.79 4.14
CA PRO A 119 -5.31 -12.92 4.99
C PRO A 119 -4.57 -12.57 6.27
N PHE A 120 -4.70 -11.36 6.78
CA PHE A 120 -4.09 -10.97 8.06
C PHE A 120 -4.60 -11.81 9.24
N MET A 121 -3.70 -12.20 10.13
CA MET A 121 -4.01 -12.81 11.42
C MET A 121 -3.50 -11.94 12.55
N HIS A 122 -4.37 -11.48 13.44
CA HIS A 122 -3.95 -10.65 14.57
C HIS A 122 -3.36 -11.51 15.70
N PHE A 123 -2.10 -11.26 16.05
CA PHE A 123 -1.43 -11.89 17.18
C PHE A 123 -1.38 -11.00 18.42
N GLU A 124 -1.70 -11.56 19.59
CA GLU A 124 -1.58 -10.91 20.89
C GLU A 124 -1.02 -11.93 21.89
N GLY A 125 0.05 -11.57 22.60
CA GLY A 125 0.71 -12.48 23.56
C GLY A 125 1.23 -13.79 22.94
N GLY A 126 1.51 -13.78 21.63
CA GLY A 126 2.01 -14.94 20.88
C GLY A 126 0.91 -15.87 20.34
N ARG A 127 -0.37 -15.55 20.55
CA ARG A 127 -1.49 -16.32 19.97
C ARG A 127 -2.37 -15.47 19.08
N THR A 128 -3.04 -16.11 18.14
CA THR A 128 -4.17 -15.53 17.41
C THR A 128 -5.49 -16.12 17.90
N PHE A 129 -6.50 -15.27 18.01
CA PHE A 129 -7.88 -15.65 18.30
C PHE A 129 -8.74 -15.76 17.04
N ASP A 130 -8.18 -15.45 15.87
CA ASP A 130 -8.90 -15.57 14.61
C ASP A 130 -9.02 -17.05 14.22
N GLY A 131 -10.15 -17.67 14.59
CA GLY A 131 -10.45 -19.05 14.24
C GLY A 131 -10.40 -19.32 12.73
N SER A 132 -10.68 -18.32 11.89
CA SER A 132 -10.58 -18.46 10.43
C SER A 132 -9.12 -18.49 9.96
N GLY A 133 -8.25 -17.70 10.61
CA GLY A 133 -6.81 -17.72 10.41
C GLY A 133 -6.20 -19.05 10.82
N LEU A 134 -6.54 -19.55 12.01
CA LEU A 134 -6.10 -20.86 12.51
C LEU A 134 -6.52 -22.00 11.58
N ALA A 135 -7.78 -21.99 11.13
CA ALA A 135 -8.26 -22.99 10.18
C ALA A 135 -7.49 -22.96 8.85
N LYS A 136 -7.12 -21.77 8.34
CA LYS A 136 -6.31 -21.64 7.13
C LYS A 136 -4.88 -22.12 7.35
N ALA A 137 -4.25 -21.75 8.46
CA ALA A 137 -2.91 -22.21 8.81
C ALA A 137 -2.84 -23.75 8.89
N ALA A 138 -3.85 -24.38 9.51
CA ALA A 138 -3.95 -25.83 9.58
C ALA A 138 -4.15 -26.49 8.21
N ASN A 139 -4.95 -25.89 7.32
CA ASN A 139 -5.34 -26.49 6.04
C ASN A 139 -4.40 -26.22 4.86
N TYR A 140 -3.68 -25.08 4.88
CA TYR A 140 -2.85 -24.62 3.77
C TYR A 140 -1.37 -24.46 4.14
N GLY A 141 -1.02 -24.66 5.40
CA GLY A 141 0.29 -24.32 5.94
C GLY A 141 0.34 -22.87 6.41
N GLU A 142 1.47 -22.48 7.00
CA GLU A 142 1.70 -21.12 7.48
C GLU A 142 1.79 -20.13 6.33
N PHE A 143 1.55 -18.87 6.65
CA PHE A 143 1.69 -17.78 5.69
C PHE A 143 2.02 -16.48 6.40
N VAL A 144 2.55 -15.55 5.62
CA VAL A 144 2.58 -14.13 5.96
C VAL A 144 1.28 -13.51 5.49
N GLY A 145 0.50 -13.04 6.46
CA GLY A 145 -0.75 -12.34 6.19
C GLY A 145 -0.53 -10.84 6.06
N ILE A 146 -1.45 -10.14 5.40
CA ILE A 146 -1.38 -8.70 5.21
C ILE A 146 -2.75 -8.03 5.39
N GLN A 147 -2.74 -6.82 5.95
CA GLN A 147 -3.89 -5.93 6.04
C GLN A 147 -3.47 -4.53 5.60
N MET A 148 -4.08 -4.02 4.53
CA MET A 148 -3.99 -2.60 4.22
C MET A 148 -4.70 -1.81 5.31
N GLN A 149 -4.02 -0.80 5.84
CA GLN A 149 -4.54 0.04 6.91
C GLN A 149 -5.06 1.35 6.31
N THR A 150 -6.20 1.79 6.82
CA THR A 150 -6.73 3.13 6.59
C THR A 150 -7.17 3.68 7.94
N ASP A 151 -6.49 4.71 8.42
CA ASP A 151 -6.77 5.31 9.72
C ASP A 151 -6.93 6.83 9.55
N VAL A 152 -8.17 7.31 9.71
CA VAL A 152 -8.51 8.74 9.62
C VAL A 152 -7.86 9.58 10.72
N ARG A 153 -7.27 8.95 11.75
CA ARG A 153 -6.48 9.61 12.79
C ARG A 153 -5.06 9.88 12.35
N PHE A 154 -4.58 9.20 11.30
CA PHE A 154 -3.22 9.29 10.78
C PHE A 154 -3.28 9.24 9.24
N PRO A 155 -3.73 10.32 8.59
CA PRO A 155 -3.87 10.35 7.14
C PRO A 155 -2.49 10.32 6.46
N THR A 156 -2.34 9.55 5.39
CA THR A 156 -1.09 9.43 4.64
C THR A 156 -1.35 9.65 3.16
N LYS A 157 -0.32 10.09 2.43
CA LYS A 157 -0.38 10.17 0.95
C LYS A 157 -0.34 8.77 0.32
N GLU A 158 0.39 7.88 0.97
CA GLU A 158 0.67 6.53 0.48
C GLU A 158 -0.03 5.47 1.35
N PRO A 159 -0.43 4.35 0.76
CA PRO A 159 -0.99 3.22 1.49
C PRO A 159 0.07 2.59 2.40
N TYR A 160 -0.39 2.05 3.53
CA TYR A 160 0.47 1.36 4.49
C TYR A 160 -0.20 0.11 5.04
N TYR A 161 0.60 -0.75 5.66
CA TYR A 161 0.24 -2.14 5.90
C TYR A 161 0.63 -2.62 7.28
N TRP A 162 -0.20 -3.52 7.81
CA TRP A 162 0.17 -4.46 8.84
C TRP A 162 0.34 -5.85 8.24
N PHE A 163 1.25 -6.61 8.82
CA PHE A 163 1.57 -7.96 8.43
C PHE A 163 1.44 -8.87 9.63
N SER A 164 1.21 -10.16 9.39
CA SER A 164 1.13 -11.16 10.44
C SER A 164 2.12 -12.28 10.17
N LEU A 165 3.07 -12.49 11.07
CA LEU A 165 4.08 -13.53 10.96
C LEU A 165 3.67 -14.72 11.80
N THR A 166 3.29 -15.83 11.16
CA THR A 166 2.88 -17.04 11.89
C THR A 166 4.10 -17.72 12.51
N GLY A 167 4.04 -18.04 13.80
CA GLY A 167 5.02 -18.87 14.51
C GLY A 167 4.47 -20.25 14.91
N PRO A 168 5.26 -21.04 15.64
CA PRO A 168 4.86 -22.36 16.12
C PRO A 168 3.63 -22.26 17.02
N CYS A 169 2.71 -23.23 16.90
CA CYS A 169 1.50 -23.30 17.73
C CYS A 169 0.76 -21.95 17.85
N PRO A 170 0.28 -21.36 16.75
CA PRO A 170 -0.25 -20.00 16.74
C PRO A 170 -1.53 -19.82 17.57
N ASN A 171 -2.13 -20.91 18.07
CA ASN A 171 -3.28 -20.90 18.98
C ASN A 171 -2.91 -20.77 20.47
N LEU A 172 -1.63 -20.90 20.84
CA LEU A 172 -1.16 -20.90 22.23
C LEU A 172 -0.36 -19.63 22.54
N PRO A 173 -0.42 -19.09 23.77
CA PRO A 173 0.41 -17.94 24.16
C PRO A 173 1.88 -18.34 24.29
N TYR A 174 2.79 -17.35 24.25
CA TYR A 174 4.26 -17.60 24.29
C TYR A 174 4.72 -18.53 25.42
N GLU A 175 4.16 -18.39 26.62
CA GLU A 175 4.55 -19.18 27.78
C GLU A 175 4.24 -20.67 27.64
N GLU A 176 3.22 -21.02 26.84
CA GLU A 176 2.78 -22.40 26.62
C GLU A 176 3.49 -23.09 25.45
N LYS A 177 4.25 -22.33 24.64
CA LYS A 177 5.00 -22.85 23.48
C LYS A 177 6.34 -23.48 23.86
N LYS A 178 6.89 -23.12 25.03
CA LYS A 178 8.26 -23.46 25.45
C LYS A 178 8.53 -24.97 25.57
N ASN A 179 7.49 -25.80 25.68
CA ASN A 179 7.65 -27.23 25.89
C ASN A 179 7.66 -28.06 24.59
N GLY A 180 7.45 -27.47 23.41
CA GLY A 180 7.57 -28.14 22.10
C GLY A 180 6.62 -29.33 21.84
N SER A 181 5.88 -29.78 22.86
CA SER A 181 5.04 -30.98 22.85
C SER A 181 3.65 -30.72 23.43
N ASN A 182 3.20 -29.46 23.42
CA ASN A 182 1.86 -29.16 23.92
C ASN A 182 0.83 -29.87 23.02
N ALA A 183 0.07 -30.82 23.59
CA ALA A 183 -0.94 -31.59 22.88
C ALA A 183 -2.08 -30.70 22.33
N GLU A 184 -2.24 -29.49 22.88
CA GLU A 184 -3.21 -28.49 22.44
C GLU A 184 -2.67 -27.65 21.27
N CYS A 185 -1.41 -27.83 20.87
CA CYS A 185 -0.87 -27.14 19.71
C CYS A 185 -1.67 -27.50 18.45
N LEU A 186 -2.01 -26.48 17.68
CA LEU A 186 -2.69 -26.64 16.40
C LEU A 186 -1.94 -27.64 15.52
N GLN A 187 -2.65 -28.64 15.00
CA GLN A 187 -2.09 -29.68 14.14
C GLN A 187 -2.32 -29.34 12.67
N TYR A 188 -1.38 -29.68 11.81
CA TYR A 188 -1.61 -29.64 10.37
C TYR A 188 -2.73 -30.60 9.97
N ALA A 189 -3.50 -30.20 8.95
CA ALA A 189 -4.38 -31.11 8.27
C ALA A 189 -3.57 -32.21 7.58
N ARG A 190 -4.06 -33.47 7.67
CA ARG A 190 -3.38 -34.64 7.08
C ARG A 190 -3.10 -34.49 5.58
N SER A 191 -3.87 -33.66 4.88
CA SER A 191 -3.73 -33.40 3.45
C SER A 191 -2.46 -32.66 3.06
N LEU A 192 -1.78 -31.98 3.99
CA LEU A 192 -0.57 -31.20 3.68
C LEU A 192 0.67 -32.08 3.53
N GLY A 193 0.65 -33.31 4.03
CA GLY A 193 1.82 -34.21 4.07
C GLY A 193 2.46 -34.30 5.45
N PRO A 194 2.91 -33.20 6.08
CA PRO A 194 3.41 -33.24 7.44
C PRO A 194 2.30 -33.63 8.40
N THR A 195 2.57 -34.60 9.26
CA THR A 195 1.74 -34.90 10.43
C THR A 195 2.41 -34.29 11.65
N GLY A 196 1.68 -33.47 12.40
CA GLY A 196 2.18 -32.90 13.64
C GLY A 196 1.76 -31.44 13.87
N PRO A 197 2.34 -30.80 14.89
CA PRO A 197 2.05 -29.42 15.24
C PRO A 197 2.50 -28.45 14.15
N VAL A 198 1.75 -27.36 14.00
CA VAL A 198 2.10 -26.21 13.16
C VAL A 198 3.43 -25.64 13.65
N ALA A 199 4.46 -25.72 12.80
CA ALA A 199 5.85 -25.39 13.13
C ALA A 199 6.19 -23.90 13.01
N GLY A 200 5.29 -23.09 12.43
CA GLY A 200 5.53 -21.68 12.15
C GLY A 200 6.06 -21.44 10.74
N GLY A 201 6.04 -20.20 10.28
CA GLY A 201 6.45 -19.86 8.92
C GLY A 201 7.95 -19.59 8.74
N LEU A 202 8.70 -19.40 9.82
CA LEU A 202 10.13 -19.10 9.73
C LEU A 202 10.90 -20.32 9.23
N CYS A 203 11.58 -20.18 8.10
CA CYS A 203 12.43 -21.22 7.56
C CYS A 203 13.55 -21.62 8.54
N PRO A 204 13.90 -22.91 8.63
CA PRO A 204 15.06 -23.35 9.41
C PRO A 204 16.33 -22.58 9.02
N GLY A 205 16.99 -21.96 10.00
CA GLY A 205 18.18 -21.13 9.78
C GLY A 205 17.90 -19.74 9.20
N GLY A 206 16.65 -19.43 8.82
CA GLY A 206 16.28 -18.15 8.20
C GLY A 206 16.10 -16.98 9.17
N GLY A 207 16.31 -17.16 10.47
CA GLY A 207 16.25 -16.09 11.46
C GLY A 207 17.59 -15.38 11.59
N GLY A 208 17.69 -14.16 11.06
CA GLY A 208 18.95 -13.40 10.98
C GLY A 208 19.78 -13.66 9.73
N ASP A 209 19.30 -14.54 8.83
CA ASP A 209 19.91 -14.87 7.54
C ASP A 209 18.87 -14.82 6.41
N ALA A 210 18.85 -13.70 5.68
CA ALA A 210 18.01 -13.52 4.51
C ALA A 210 18.48 -14.32 3.28
N SER A 211 19.63 -15.00 3.33
CA SER A 211 20.07 -15.84 2.21
C SER A 211 19.22 -17.12 2.09
N VAL A 212 18.63 -17.58 3.19
CA VAL A 212 17.70 -18.71 3.23
C VAL A 212 16.48 -18.37 2.38
N GLN A 213 16.25 -19.15 1.33
CA GLN A 213 15.12 -18.93 0.41
C GLN A 213 13.85 -19.59 0.97
N PRO A 214 12.76 -18.82 1.19
CA PRO A 214 11.48 -19.40 1.56
C PRO A 214 10.93 -20.25 0.42
N THR A 215 10.29 -21.37 0.76
CA THR A 215 9.79 -22.35 -0.23
C THR A 215 8.28 -22.29 -0.37
N GLY A 216 7.58 -21.68 0.59
CA GLY A 216 6.13 -21.74 0.71
C GLY A 216 5.60 -23.11 1.15
N SER A 217 6.48 -24.04 1.51
CA SER A 217 6.08 -25.28 2.18
C SER A 217 5.80 -25.02 3.67
N PRO A 218 4.98 -25.86 4.33
CA PRO A 218 4.77 -25.77 5.77
C PRO A 218 6.10 -25.75 6.52
N GLY A 219 6.26 -24.83 7.46
CA GLY A 219 7.54 -24.64 8.16
C GLY A 219 8.55 -23.71 7.47
N CYS A 220 8.30 -23.22 6.25
CA CYS A 220 9.26 -22.35 5.54
C CYS A 220 8.58 -21.42 4.51
N THR A 221 7.93 -20.38 5.02
CA THR A 221 7.24 -19.35 4.24
C THR A 221 7.90 -17.98 4.30
N TYR A 222 8.78 -17.73 5.28
CA TYR A 222 9.62 -16.54 5.32
C TYR A 222 10.99 -16.78 5.94
N SER A 223 11.93 -15.91 5.59
CA SER A 223 13.21 -15.71 6.25
C SER A 223 13.44 -14.21 6.45
N TYR A 224 14.34 -13.83 7.34
CA TYR A 224 14.68 -12.43 7.56
C TYR A 224 16.15 -12.23 7.92
N GLY A 225 16.71 -11.10 7.48
CA GLY A 225 18.09 -10.72 7.71
C GLY A 225 18.36 -10.21 9.12
N GLN A 226 19.52 -9.59 9.31
CA GLN A 226 19.90 -9.00 10.59
C GLN A 226 18.89 -7.93 11.02
N VAL A 227 18.47 -8.00 12.28
CA VAL A 227 17.55 -7.03 12.87
C VAL A 227 18.34 -5.82 13.32
N THR A 228 18.01 -4.67 12.76
CA THR A 228 18.53 -3.37 13.21
C THR A 228 17.48 -2.66 14.06
N SER A 229 17.86 -1.71 14.90
CA SER A 229 16.90 -0.98 15.73
C SER A 229 17.31 0.47 15.92
N VAL A 230 16.32 1.36 15.92
CA VAL A 230 16.45 2.79 16.20
C VAL A 230 15.76 3.07 17.53
N SER A 231 16.45 3.76 18.44
CA SER A 231 15.85 4.23 19.70
C SER A 231 14.75 5.24 19.40
N LEU A 232 13.58 5.06 20.01
CA LEU A 232 12.50 6.06 19.92
C LEU A 232 12.94 7.39 20.52
N ASP A 233 13.65 7.36 21.65
CA ASP A 233 14.05 8.57 22.36
C ASP A 233 15.03 9.42 21.54
N GLU A 234 15.93 8.78 20.80
CA GLU A 234 16.82 9.48 19.86
C GLU A 234 16.07 10.00 18.64
N LEU A 235 15.21 9.17 18.05
CA LEU A 235 14.43 9.50 16.85
C LEU A 235 13.54 10.74 17.07
N VAL A 236 12.83 10.77 18.20
CA VAL A 236 11.85 11.83 18.50
C VAL A 236 12.49 13.05 19.15
N GLY A 237 13.79 12.98 19.47
CA GLY A 237 14.58 14.09 20.00
C GLY A 237 14.55 14.23 21.53
N ILE A 238 14.00 13.27 22.28
CA ILE A 238 13.99 13.28 23.75
C ILE A 238 15.41 13.45 24.32
N THR A 239 16.38 12.74 23.77
CA THR A 239 17.78 12.82 24.24
C THR A 239 18.44 14.18 23.98
N LYS A 240 17.76 15.06 23.24
CA LYS A 240 18.19 16.44 22.96
C LYS A 240 17.48 17.45 23.87
N GLU A 241 16.49 17.06 24.67
CA GLU A 241 15.82 17.98 25.59
C GLU A 241 16.63 18.26 26.85
N ASP A 242 16.36 19.39 27.50
CA ASP A 242 16.98 19.75 28.79
C ASP A 242 16.19 19.15 29.97
N CYS A 243 16.91 18.43 30.82
CA CYS A 243 16.44 17.71 32.00
C CYS A 243 17.16 18.19 33.27
N GLY A 244 17.14 19.50 33.49
CA GLY A 244 17.72 20.15 34.67
C GLY A 244 19.18 20.55 34.49
N GLY A 245 19.52 21.17 33.35
CA GLY A 245 20.88 21.57 32.99
C GLY A 245 21.71 20.47 32.34
N ARG A 246 21.08 19.35 31.97
CA ARG A 246 21.70 18.20 31.30
C ARG A 246 20.77 17.66 30.23
N ARG A 247 21.31 16.94 29.24
CA ARG A 247 20.47 16.23 28.27
C ARG A 247 19.67 15.12 28.96
N CYS A 248 18.41 14.95 28.55
CA CYS A 248 17.59 13.84 29.03
C CYS A 248 18.20 12.50 28.58
N LYS A 249 18.20 11.51 29.48
CA LYS A 249 18.78 10.20 29.21
C LYS A 249 17.87 9.32 28.35
N ASP A 250 16.60 9.29 28.72
CA ASP A 250 15.56 8.42 28.16
C ASP A 250 14.18 9.06 28.36
N TRP A 251 13.13 8.40 27.88
CA TRP A 251 11.75 8.86 28.02
C TRP A 251 11.33 9.13 29.47
N TRP A 252 11.73 8.26 30.40
CA TRP A 252 11.34 8.39 31.80
C TRP A 252 11.99 9.62 32.44
N ASP A 253 13.27 9.84 32.18
CA ASP A 253 13.99 11.02 32.62
C ASP A 253 13.42 12.31 32.00
N PHE A 254 13.05 12.30 30.72
CA PHE A 254 12.32 13.39 30.09
C PHE A 254 11.01 13.70 30.83
N ARG A 255 10.19 12.68 31.07
CA ARG A 255 8.89 12.83 31.74
C ARG A 255 9.03 13.50 33.12
N GLN A 256 10.03 13.10 33.91
CA GLN A 256 10.22 13.60 35.27
C GLN A 256 10.94 14.94 35.30
N SER A 257 12.02 15.07 34.52
CA SER A 257 13.05 16.08 34.74
C SER A 257 13.04 17.20 33.71
N CYS A 258 12.24 17.14 32.63
CA CYS A 258 12.34 18.18 31.60
C CYS A 258 11.99 19.58 32.15
N THR A 259 12.73 20.58 31.68
CA THR A 259 12.61 21.96 32.14
C THR A 259 11.75 22.82 31.21
N ASN A 260 11.48 22.36 30.00
CA ASN A 260 10.71 23.11 29.02
C ASN A 260 9.21 23.14 29.41
N PRO A 261 8.65 24.31 29.78
CA PRO A 261 7.25 24.40 30.21
C PRO A 261 6.25 24.06 29.10
N ALA A 262 6.65 24.16 27.82
CA ALA A 262 5.79 23.81 26.69
C ALA A 262 5.48 22.30 26.61
N TYR A 263 6.25 21.45 27.30
CA TYR A 263 5.97 20.03 27.40
C TYR A 263 5.25 19.66 28.69
N ARG A 264 5.05 20.59 29.64
CA ARG A 264 4.31 20.34 30.89
C ARG A 264 2.83 20.70 30.73
N GLN A 265 2.27 20.38 29.58
CA GLN A 265 0.89 20.66 29.20
C GLN A 265 0.28 19.47 28.45
N MET A 266 -0.98 19.17 28.76
CA MET A 266 -1.79 18.15 28.08
C MET A 266 -3.22 18.66 27.91
N PHE A 267 -4.03 17.98 27.11
CA PHE A 267 -5.45 18.29 26.96
C PHE A 267 -6.28 17.60 28.06
N ASP A 268 -7.21 18.35 28.66
CA ASP A 268 -8.29 17.77 29.46
C ASP A 268 -9.41 17.18 28.56
N ALA A 269 -10.46 16.64 29.16
CA ALA A 269 -11.58 16.03 28.44
C ALA A 269 -12.34 17.06 27.56
N GLU A 270 -12.32 18.32 27.95
CA GLU A 270 -12.94 19.45 27.25
C GLU A 270 -12.07 19.98 26.09
N GLY A 271 -10.78 19.62 26.08
CA GLY A 271 -9.79 20.05 25.11
C GLY A 271 -9.07 21.34 25.46
N ASN A 272 -9.10 21.76 26.73
CA ASN A 272 -8.25 22.84 27.22
C ASN A 272 -6.86 22.31 27.53
N LEU A 273 -5.84 23.13 27.26
CA LEU A 273 -4.49 22.84 27.72
C LEU A 273 -4.39 23.10 29.22
N VAL A 274 -4.14 22.05 29.99
CA VAL A 274 -3.93 22.08 31.43
C VAL A 274 -2.47 21.75 31.76
N SER A 275 -1.98 22.26 32.89
CA SER A 275 -0.63 21.93 33.34
C SER A 275 -0.55 20.47 33.77
N ALA A 276 0.44 19.74 33.25
CA ALA A 276 0.78 18.40 33.68
C ALA A 276 1.92 18.45 34.70
N GLY A 277 1.88 17.58 35.71
CA GLY A 277 2.97 17.42 36.69
C GLY A 277 4.26 16.83 36.09
N PHE A 278 4.23 16.46 34.82
CA PHE A 278 5.27 15.76 34.08
C PHE A 278 5.35 16.30 32.64
N CYS A 279 6.39 15.90 31.92
CA CYS A 279 6.57 16.26 30.52
C CYS A 279 5.89 15.26 29.59
N VAL A 280 5.14 15.80 28.64
CA VAL A 280 4.27 15.11 27.69
C VAL A 280 5.02 14.95 26.37
N GLU A 281 5.23 13.71 25.95
CA GLU A 281 5.86 13.40 24.66
C GLU A 281 4.95 13.82 23.50
N TYR A 282 3.66 13.50 23.59
CA TYR A 282 2.66 13.86 22.61
C TYR A 282 1.26 13.88 23.22
N ASP A 283 0.45 14.82 22.78
CA ASP A 283 -0.98 14.82 23.04
C ASP A 283 -1.77 15.52 21.93
N ILE A 284 -3.05 15.20 21.81
CA ILE A 284 -3.94 15.79 20.81
C ILE A 284 -5.28 16.19 21.40
N HIS A 285 -5.84 17.28 20.90
CA HIS A 285 -7.14 17.77 21.28
C HIS A 285 -8.21 16.68 21.07
N PRO A 286 -9.11 16.40 22.04
CA PRO A 286 -10.11 15.32 21.96
C PRO A 286 -11.00 15.35 20.71
N LYS A 287 -11.39 16.54 20.23
CA LYS A 287 -12.10 16.73 18.95
C LYS A 287 -11.37 16.20 17.71
N CYS A 288 -10.05 16.09 17.77
CA CYS A 288 -9.19 15.57 16.69
C CYS A 288 -8.68 14.14 16.97
N ALA A 289 -8.86 13.63 18.19
CA ALA A 289 -8.33 12.34 18.63
C ALA A 289 -8.82 11.17 17.75
N ALA A 290 -10.12 11.15 17.44
CA ALA A 290 -10.76 10.05 16.73
C ALA A 290 -10.79 10.20 15.19
N ASN A 291 -10.76 11.43 14.66
CA ASN A 291 -10.84 11.68 13.23
C ASN A 291 -10.32 13.09 12.87
N CYS A 292 -9.25 13.13 12.09
CA CYS A 292 -8.62 14.37 11.62
C CYS A 292 -9.46 15.15 10.60
N ASP A 293 -10.34 14.47 9.87
CA ASP A 293 -11.21 15.04 8.84
C ASP A 293 -12.58 15.44 9.39
N SER A 294 -12.80 15.27 10.71
CA SER A 294 -14.07 15.66 11.31
C SER A 294 -14.24 17.18 11.33
N GLU A 295 -15.46 17.66 11.08
CA GLU A 295 -15.81 19.08 11.20
C GLU A 295 -15.41 19.64 12.57
N ARG A 296 -15.58 18.84 13.63
CA ARG A 296 -15.17 19.19 15.00
C ARG A 296 -13.67 19.46 15.10
N CYS A 297 -12.82 18.63 14.49
CA CYS A 297 -11.39 18.91 14.43
C CYS A 297 -11.07 20.15 13.59
N GLY A 298 -11.82 20.36 12.50
CA GLY A 298 -11.73 21.55 11.66
C GLY A 298 -11.93 22.87 12.44
N THR A 299 -12.75 22.86 13.51
CA THR A 299 -12.95 24.05 14.37
C THR A 299 -11.75 24.40 15.25
N VAL A 300 -10.82 23.47 15.48
CA VAL A 300 -9.63 23.70 16.31
C VAL A 300 -8.52 24.26 15.42
N PRO A 301 -7.98 25.46 15.72
CA PRO A 301 -6.84 26.01 14.97
C PRO A 301 -5.66 25.03 14.98
N GLU A 302 -4.98 24.86 13.84
CA GLU A 302 -3.94 23.83 13.66
C GLU A 302 -2.86 23.86 14.76
N HIS A 303 -2.37 25.04 15.13
CA HIS A 303 -1.37 25.23 16.18
C HIS A 303 -1.85 24.91 17.60
N LEU A 304 -3.16 24.73 17.82
CA LEU A 304 -3.79 24.36 19.09
C LEU A 304 -4.30 22.91 19.08
N ARG A 305 -4.13 22.16 17.99
CA ARG A 305 -4.61 20.78 17.92
C ARG A 305 -3.77 19.85 18.76
N GLU A 306 -2.47 20.13 18.93
CA GLU A 306 -1.51 19.14 19.41
C GLU A 306 -0.49 19.78 20.36
N ALA A 307 -0.05 18.99 21.34
CA ALA A 307 0.96 19.36 22.33
C ALA A 307 2.09 18.31 22.37
N GLY A 308 3.20 18.65 23.04
CA GLY A 308 4.37 17.77 23.15
C GLY A 308 5.46 18.04 22.11
N LEU A 309 6.27 17.04 21.81
CA LEU A 309 7.49 17.15 21.01
C LEU A 309 7.20 17.51 19.54
N PRO A 310 8.00 18.38 18.90
CA PRO A 310 7.80 18.77 17.51
C PRO A 310 7.78 17.59 16.53
N PHE A 311 8.54 16.52 16.79
CA PHE A 311 8.56 15.32 15.95
C PHE A 311 7.15 14.73 15.78
N TRP A 312 6.34 14.68 16.84
CA TRP A 312 5.01 14.10 16.78
C TRP A 312 3.94 15.09 16.29
N ARG A 313 4.21 16.39 16.23
CA ARG A 313 3.21 17.38 15.78
C ARG A 313 2.87 17.28 14.29
N GLY A 314 1.63 17.62 13.94
CA GLY A 314 1.02 17.48 12.62
C GLY A 314 0.46 16.08 12.38
N ARG A 315 -0.14 15.41 13.35
CA ARG A 315 -0.72 14.06 13.16
C ARG A 315 -1.76 14.04 12.05
N CYS A 316 -2.57 15.09 11.98
CA CYS A 316 -3.59 15.29 10.95
C CYS A 316 -3.06 15.81 9.61
N SER A 317 -1.74 15.97 9.45
CA SER A 317 -1.12 16.42 8.20
C SER A 317 -0.47 15.23 7.48
N PRO A 318 -0.97 14.83 6.29
CA PRO A 318 -0.33 13.78 5.49
C PRO A 318 1.13 14.06 5.17
N GLN A 319 1.48 15.33 4.97
CA GLN A 319 2.85 15.76 4.71
C GLN A 319 3.73 15.59 5.96
N ALA A 320 3.26 15.96 7.15
CA ALA A 320 4.01 15.72 8.38
C ALA A 320 4.19 14.22 8.64
N ASN A 321 3.19 13.39 8.33
CA ASN A 321 3.30 11.93 8.43
C ASN A 321 4.38 11.39 7.46
N GLN A 322 4.46 11.93 6.25
CA GLN A 322 5.56 11.65 5.31
C GLN A 322 6.93 12.10 5.83
N ILE A 323 7.04 13.30 6.42
CA ILE A 323 8.29 13.80 7.03
C ILE A 323 8.79 12.83 8.11
N ARG A 324 7.90 12.35 8.99
CA ARG A 324 8.26 11.37 10.03
C ARG A 324 8.72 10.04 9.43
N ALA A 325 8.06 9.62 8.34
CA ALA A 325 8.45 8.42 7.62
C ALA A 325 9.86 8.52 7.04
N GLU A 326 10.19 9.65 6.42
CA GLU A 326 11.54 9.91 5.92
C GLU A 326 12.57 10.00 7.04
N LYS A 327 12.22 10.61 8.18
CA LYS A 327 13.12 10.64 9.34
C LYS A 327 13.41 9.25 9.89
N LEU A 328 12.41 8.37 9.93
CA LEU A 328 12.61 6.98 10.33
C LEU A 328 13.44 6.21 9.30
N ALA A 329 13.15 6.37 8.00
CA ALA A 329 13.92 5.76 6.92
C ALA A 329 15.38 6.23 6.93
N GLU A 330 15.63 7.52 7.17
CA GLU A 330 16.97 8.11 7.35
C GLU A 330 17.69 7.49 8.55
N ALA A 331 17.01 7.30 9.69
CA ALA A 331 17.60 6.63 10.86
C ALA A 331 18.00 5.17 10.59
N PHE A 332 17.31 4.51 9.66
CA PHE A 332 17.66 3.19 9.14
C PHE A 332 18.57 3.21 7.90
N GLN A 333 19.10 4.38 7.53
CA GLN A 333 20.05 4.58 6.43
C GLN A 333 19.50 4.15 5.06
N VAL A 334 18.19 4.31 4.82
CA VAL A 334 17.58 4.02 3.51
C VAL A 334 18.10 5.00 2.45
N PRO A 335 18.71 4.51 1.34
CA PRO A 335 19.29 5.36 0.32
C PRO A 335 18.26 6.27 -0.39
N GLY A 336 18.65 7.53 -0.63
CA GLY A 336 17.84 8.48 -1.40
C GLY A 336 16.59 9.00 -0.69
N VAL A 337 16.44 8.75 0.61
CA VAL A 337 15.31 9.25 1.41
C VAL A 337 15.19 10.77 1.32
N ASN A 338 16.27 11.51 1.56
CA ASN A 338 16.32 12.98 1.58
C ASN A 338 16.40 13.65 0.19
N SER A 339 16.45 12.87 -0.89
CA SER A 339 16.66 13.39 -2.25
C SER A 339 15.60 12.96 -3.25
N SER A 340 14.87 11.87 -2.96
CA SER A 340 13.93 11.22 -3.89
C SER A 340 12.68 10.69 -3.21
N HIS A 341 12.42 11.05 -1.94
CA HIS A 341 11.30 10.53 -1.13
C HIS A 341 11.25 8.98 -1.08
N ASN A 342 12.41 8.31 -1.23
CA ASN A 342 12.44 6.85 -1.21
C ASN A 342 12.31 6.35 0.23
N LEU A 343 11.23 5.62 0.52
CA LEU A 343 11.01 4.95 1.80
C LEU A 343 11.40 3.47 1.81
N LEU A 344 11.76 2.93 0.65
CA LEU A 344 12.18 1.54 0.47
C LEU A 344 13.66 1.48 0.14
N ASP A 345 14.31 0.47 0.69
CA ASP A 345 15.68 0.12 0.35
C ASP A 345 15.82 -0.23 -1.13
N GLU A 346 16.98 0.13 -1.70
CA GLU A 346 17.25 -0.06 -3.12
C GLU A 346 17.18 -1.54 -3.51
N HIS A 347 17.66 -2.45 -2.66
CA HIS A 347 17.60 -3.89 -2.98
C HIS A 347 16.17 -4.44 -3.05
N ILE A 348 15.21 -3.90 -2.29
CA ILE A 348 13.80 -4.29 -2.38
C ILE A 348 13.21 -3.81 -3.71
N ARG A 349 13.60 -2.60 -4.12
CA ARG A 349 13.19 -2.04 -5.39
C ARG A 349 13.81 -2.84 -6.54
N GLU A 350 15.12 -3.02 -6.57
CA GLU A 350 15.83 -3.69 -7.67
C GLU A 350 15.46 -5.16 -7.85
N GLN A 351 15.12 -5.88 -6.77
CA GLN A 351 14.68 -7.27 -6.83
C GLN A 351 13.26 -7.44 -7.37
N PHE A 352 12.80 -6.55 -8.26
CA PHE A 352 11.47 -6.57 -8.89
C PHE A 352 11.15 -7.95 -9.46
N LYS A 353 10.47 -8.77 -8.67
CA LYS A 353 9.69 -9.87 -9.19
C LYS A 353 8.36 -9.33 -9.67
N THR A 354 7.92 -9.85 -10.80
CA THR A 354 6.78 -9.32 -11.53
C THR A 354 5.52 -9.27 -10.68
N CYS A 355 4.86 -8.12 -10.70
CA CYS A 355 3.51 -7.91 -10.18
C CYS A 355 2.43 -8.45 -11.14
N VAL A 356 2.82 -8.79 -12.38
CA VAL A 356 1.88 -9.10 -13.46
C VAL A 356 1.72 -10.60 -13.59
N HIS A 357 0.58 -11.10 -13.10
CA HIS A 357 0.16 -12.47 -13.35
C HIS A 357 -0.40 -12.64 -14.76
N GLU A 358 -0.27 -13.83 -15.34
CA GLU A 358 -0.79 -14.15 -16.69
C GLU A 358 -2.33 -14.14 -16.76
N VAL A 359 -3.01 -14.12 -15.62
CA VAL A 359 -4.48 -14.07 -15.55
C VAL A 359 -4.96 -12.67 -15.96
N PRO A 360 -5.79 -12.54 -17.01
CA PRO A 360 -6.33 -11.26 -17.44
C PRO A 360 -7.06 -10.52 -16.30
N GLY A 361 -6.74 -9.24 -16.11
CA GLY A 361 -7.54 -8.30 -15.32
C GLY A 361 -6.93 -7.80 -14.01
N THR A 362 -5.94 -8.48 -13.42
CA THR A 362 -5.21 -7.95 -12.24
C THR A 362 -3.80 -7.58 -12.65
N CYS A 363 -3.40 -6.33 -12.40
CA CYS A 363 -2.10 -5.80 -12.81
C CYS A 363 -1.83 -5.90 -14.33
N ALA A 364 -2.85 -6.11 -15.15
CA ALA A 364 -2.80 -6.27 -16.60
C ALA A 364 -3.71 -5.21 -17.22
N PRO A 365 -3.21 -3.98 -17.45
CA PRO A 365 -4.02 -2.87 -17.95
C PRO A 365 -4.57 -3.18 -19.34
N ALA A 366 -5.83 -2.82 -19.60
CA ALA A 366 -6.43 -2.99 -20.92
C ALA A 366 -5.98 -1.87 -21.88
N LEU A 367 -6.08 -2.12 -23.18
CA LEU A 367 -5.72 -1.16 -24.23
C LEU A 367 -6.43 0.19 -24.01
N GLY A 368 -5.64 1.27 -23.97
CA GLY A 368 -6.13 2.64 -23.81
C GLY A 368 -6.58 3.02 -22.39
N GLN A 369 -6.58 2.10 -21.43
CA GLN A 369 -7.01 2.36 -20.06
C GLN A 369 -5.86 2.82 -19.16
N GLY A 370 -6.20 3.64 -18.16
CA GLY A 370 -5.28 4.06 -17.11
C GLY A 370 -5.05 3.02 -16.02
N GLY A 371 -5.56 1.80 -16.13
CA GLY A 371 -5.41 0.77 -15.11
C GLY A 371 -5.96 -0.60 -15.56
N MET A 372 -5.82 -1.64 -14.75
CA MET A 372 -5.14 -1.67 -13.45
C MET A 372 -3.65 -1.98 -13.62
N TYR A 373 -2.77 -1.04 -13.25
CA TYR A 373 -1.34 -1.32 -13.07
C TYR A 373 -1.11 -1.76 -11.63
N CYS A 374 0.09 -2.27 -11.32
CA CYS A 374 0.51 -2.58 -9.96
C CYS A 374 1.97 -2.18 -9.75
N THR A 375 2.29 -1.72 -8.56
CA THR A 375 3.64 -1.30 -8.18
C THR A 375 3.99 -1.84 -6.79
N ARG A 376 5.30 -1.89 -6.50
CA ARG A 376 5.86 -2.21 -5.17
C ARG A 376 6.43 -0.98 -4.45
N ASP A 377 6.35 0.20 -5.03
CA ASP A 377 7.10 1.39 -4.59
C ASP A 377 6.74 1.92 -3.18
N TRP A 378 5.60 1.53 -2.60
CA TRP A 378 5.16 2.04 -1.27
C TRP A 378 5.62 1.21 -0.07
N ALA A 379 5.64 -0.11 -0.20
CA ALA A 379 5.90 -1.03 0.92
C ALA A 379 6.57 -2.35 0.49
N GLY A 380 7.05 -2.45 -0.74
CA GLY A 380 7.44 -3.75 -1.34
C GLY A 380 6.25 -4.63 -1.73
N VAL A 381 5.02 -4.21 -1.41
CA VAL A 381 3.78 -4.95 -1.64
C VAL A 381 3.23 -4.65 -3.03
N CYS A 382 2.86 -5.69 -3.78
CA CYS A 382 2.23 -5.52 -5.08
C CYS A 382 0.82 -4.96 -4.89
N GLN A 383 0.64 -3.68 -5.20
CA GLN A 383 -0.62 -3.00 -5.01
C GLN A 383 -1.10 -2.37 -6.31
N PRO A 384 -2.40 -2.44 -6.60
CA PRO A 384 -2.95 -1.77 -7.76
C PRO A 384 -2.87 -0.25 -7.69
N CYS A 385 -2.55 0.36 -8.83
CA CYS A 385 -2.48 1.79 -9.04
C CYS A 385 -3.09 2.17 -10.40
N TYR A 386 -3.34 3.46 -10.61
CA TYR A 386 -3.81 3.96 -11.90
C TYR A 386 -3.04 5.19 -12.41
N VAL A 387 -2.99 5.32 -13.73
CA VAL A 387 -2.51 6.50 -14.45
C VAL A 387 -3.70 7.47 -14.65
N PRO A 388 -3.68 8.68 -14.07
CA PRO A 388 -4.72 9.69 -14.29
C PRO A 388 -4.67 10.29 -15.69
N GLY A 389 -5.77 10.94 -16.11
CA GLY A 389 -5.85 11.68 -17.38
C GLY A 389 -5.96 10.84 -18.64
N THR A 390 -6.34 9.57 -18.51
CA THR A 390 -6.59 8.71 -19.67
C THR A 390 -7.94 8.98 -20.30
N ARG A 391 -8.03 8.69 -21.60
CA ARG A 391 -9.27 8.81 -22.39
C ARG A 391 -10.34 7.86 -21.88
N VAL A 392 -9.95 6.61 -21.58
CA VAL A 392 -10.81 5.64 -20.92
C VAL A 392 -10.55 5.72 -19.43
N LEU A 393 -11.54 6.21 -18.68
CA LEU A 393 -11.46 6.37 -17.24
C LEU A 393 -11.42 5.00 -16.55
N TRP A 394 -10.55 4.87 -15.54
CA TRP A 394 -10.52 3.71 -14.66
C TRP A 394 -11.53 3.91 -13.51
N PRO A 395 -12.53 3.02 -13.32
CA PRO A 395 -13.66 3.26 -12.40
C PRO A 395 -13.30 3.50 -10.91
N PRO A 396 -12.33 2.80 -10.28
CA PRO A 396 -12.00 2.99 -8.85
C PRO A 396 -10.91 4.06 -8.62
N ARG A 397 -10.96 5.20 -9.32
CA ARG A 397 -9.92 6.25 -9.21
C ARG A 397 -9.87 6.92 -7.83
N ASP A 398 -11.00 6.96 -7.12
CA ASP A 398 -11.10 7.67 -5.84
C ASP A 398 -10.50 6.82 -4.70
N THR A 399 -10.59 5.49 -4.80
CA THR A 399 -10.10 4.54 -3.80
C THR A 399 -8.72 3.96 -4.10
N MET A 400 -8.17 4.21 -5.29
CA MET A 400 -6.87 3.70 -5.72
C MET A 400 -5.82 4.82 -5.71
N PRO A 401 -4.57 4.56 -5.31
CA PRO A 401 -3.48 5.53 -5.46
C PRO A 401 -3.09 5.73 -6.93
N THR A 402 -2.54 6.91 -7.25
CA THR A 402 -1.92 7.18 -8.55
C THR A 402 -0.62 6.38 -8.66
N CYS A 403 -0.29 5.88 -9.85
CA CYS A 403 0.96 5.17 -10.04
C CYS A 403 2.17 6.10 -9.94
N PRO A 404 3.34 5.55 -9.57
CA PRO A 404 4.61 6.24 -9.72
C PRO A 404 4.88 6.62 -11.18
N TYR A 405 5.49 7.79 -11.43
CA TYR A 405 5.77 8.29 -12.79
C TYR A 405 6.56 7.29 -13.67
N GLY A 406 7.33 6.40 -13.04
CA GLY A 406 8.11 5.36 -13.70
C GLY A 406 7.36 4.09 -14.10
N ILE A 407 6.05 3.97 -13.83
CA ILE A 407 5.33 2.69 -13.98
C ILE A 407 5.42 2.08 -15.39
N LEU A 408 5.39 2.91 -16.44
CA LEU A 408 5.48 2.42 -17.84
C LEU A 408 6.91 2.02 -18.23
N ARG A 409 7.91 2.42 -17.46
CA ARG A 409 9.32 2.01 -17.63
C ARG A 409 9.65 0.75 -16.82
N ASN A 410 8.77 0.34 -15.91
CA ASN A 410 8.95 -0.88 -15.13
C ASN A 410 8.95 -2.10 -16.09
N PRO A 411 9.88 -3.07 -15.93
CA PRO A 411 9.93 -4.29 -16.73
C PRO A 411 8.60 -5.06 -16.85
N ASP A 412 7.72 -4.92 -15.86
CA ASP A 412 6.39 -5.52 -15.86
C ASP A 412 5.46 -5.00 -16.96
N TYR A 413 5.64 -3.73 -17.35
CA TYR A 413 4.75 -3.03 -18.26
C TYR A 413 5.41 -2.63 -19.55
N LYS A 414 6.71 -2.32 -19.48
CA LYS A 414 7.52 -1.92 -20.63
C LYS A 414 7.42 -3.01 -21.71
N ASP A 415 6.96 -2.61 -22.88
CA ASP A 415 6.81 -3.45 -24.08
C ASP A 415 5.81 -4.63 -23.96
N ARG A 416 5.24 -4.89 -22.77
CA ARG A 416 4.28 -5.99 -22.53
C ARG A 416 2.83 -5.60 -22.74
N PHE A 417 2.48 -4.37 -22.35
CA PHE A 417 1.12 -3.84 -22.51
C PHE A 417 1.16 -2.55 -23.33
N PRO A 418 0.10 -2.28 -24.12
CA PRO A 418 0.00 -1.00 -24.81
C PRO A 418 -0.04 0.14 -23.78
N PRO A 419 0.66 1.26 -24.03
CA PRO A 419 0.60 2.41 -23.15
C PRO A 419 -0.82 2.99 -23.09
N PRO A 420 -1.17 3.74 -22.03
CA PRO A 420 -2.49 4.35 -21.91
C PRO A 420 -2.73 5.40 -23.01
N GLU A 421 -3.97 5.57 -23.43
CA GLU A 421 -4.37 6.67 -24.31
C GLU A 421 -4.66 7.90 -23.45
N CYS A 422 -3.90 8.98 -23.64
CA CYS A 422 -4.09 10.22 -22.89
C CYS A 422 -5.25 11.03 -23.46
N LYS A 423 -6.03 11.64 -22.56
CA LYS A 423 -7.14 12.55 -22.92
C LYS A 423 -6.62 13.83 -23.60
N SER A 424 -5.47 14.32 -23.15
CA SER A 424 -4.75 15.45 -23.74
C SER A 424 -3.23 15.23 -23.60
N ASP A 425 -2.47 16.12 -24.21
CA ASP A 425 -1.01 16.24 -24.07
C ASP A 425 -0.59 17.27 -23.01
N ARG A 426 -1.55 17.79 -22.22
CA ARG A 426 -1.29 18.78 -21.17
C ARG A 426 -0.69 18.11 -19.93
N PRO A 427 0.44 18.60 -19.39
CA PRO A 427 1.01 18.09 -18.14
C PRO A 427 0.05 18.06 -16.95
N SER A 428 -0.86 19.03 -16.82
CA SER A 428 -1.86 19.09 -15.74
C SER A 428 -2.86 17.92 -15.77
N ASP A 429 -3.10 17.33 -16.94
CA ASP A 429 -3.87 16.09 -17.09
C ASP A 429 -3.04 14.85 -16.71
N LYS A 430 -1.74 14.98 -16.45
CA LYS A 430 -0.81 13.98 -15.89
C LYS A 430 -0.48 12.78 -16.78
N CYS A 431 -1.41 12.25 -17.59
CA CYS A 431 -1.17 11.05 -18.40
C CYS A 431 0.08 11.16 -19.30
N CYS A 432 0.24 12.31 -19.96
CA CYS A 432 1.37 12.53 -20.87
C CYS A 432 2.73 12.47 -20.15
N LEU A 433 2.78 12.76 -18.85
CA LEU A 433 4.00 12.73 -18.02
C LEU A 433 4.53 11.31 -17.87
N TYR A 434 3.64 10.32 -17.81
CA TYR A 434 4.02 8.90 -17.77
C TYR A 434 4.58 8.42 -19.10
N ARG A 435 4.00 8.92 -20.20
CA ARG A 435 4.39 8.52 -21.56
C ARG A 435 5.59 9.28 -22.10
N GLY A 436 5.91 10.44 -21.52
CA GLY A 436 6.89 11.37 -22.09
C GLY A 436 6.40 12.02 -23.39
N THR A 437 5.09 12.24 -23.53
CA THR A 437 4.47 12.77 -24.77
C THR A 437 3.74 14.10 -24.54
N CYS A 438 4.12 14.87 -23.52
CA CYS A 438 3.48 16.16 -23.27
C CYS A 438 3.83 17.18 -24.37
N SER A 439 2.92 18.13 -24.61
CA SER A 439 3.14 19.24 -25.56
C SER A 439 4.26 20.18 -25.09
N LEU A 440 4.40 20.33 -23.78
CA LEU A 440 5.53 21.00 -23.14
C LEU A 440 6.67 20.00 -22.95
N GLN A 441 7.72 20.12 -23.76
CA GLN A 441 8.94 19.30 -23.68
C GLN A 441 10.18 20.11 -23.27
N GLU A 442 9.96 21.35 -22.81
CA GLU A 442 11.06 22.26 -22.50
C GLU A 442 11.97 21.66 -21.43
N ALA A 443 13.27 21.62 -21.70
CA ALA A 443 14.24 21.00 -20.81
C ALA A 443 14.57 21.92 -19.63
N ASP A 444 14.50 23.23 -19.81
CA ASP A 444 14.86 24.20 -18.78
C ASP A 444 13.68 24.50 -17.82
N PRO A 445 13.80 24.24 -16.50
CA PRO A 445 12.79 24.63 -15.52
C PRO A 445 12.46 26.14 -15.54
N VAL A 446 13.42 26.97 -15.94
CA VAL A 446 13.29 28.44 -16.00
C VAL A 446 12.37 28.90 -17.13
N LEU A 447 12.05 28.03 -18.09
CA LEU A 447 11.19 28.36 -19.23
C LEU A 447 9.77 27.80 -19.10
N LEU A 448 9.48 27.00 -18.06
CA LEU A 448 8.15 26.41 -17.85
C LEU A 448 7.07 27.50 -17.62
N PRO A 449 5.82 27.34 -18.08
CA PRO A 449 4.78 28.32 -17.77
C PRO A 449 4.45 28.33 -16.26
N LEU A 450 4.17 29.49 -15.68
CA LEU A 450 3.77 29.61 -14.27
C LEU A 450 2.27 29.31 -14.10
N ASP A 451 1.89 28.08 -14.39
CA ASP A 451 0.54 27.55 -14.29
C ASP A 451 0.55 26.06 -13.84
N ASP A 452 -0.61 25.41 -13.85
CA ASP A 452 -0.74 24.00 -13.50
C ASP A 452 0.06 23.06 -14.43
N ASP A 453 0.26 23.43 -15.70
CA ASP A 453 0.99 22.62 -16.66
C ASP A 453 2.50 22.67 -16.39
N GLY A 454 3.06 23.85 -16.17
CA GLY A 454 4.47 23.99 -15.81
C GLY A 454 4.78 23.39 -14.44
N TYR A 455 3.88 23.55 -13.46
CA TYR A 455 4.04 22.92 -12.15
C TYR A 455 4.03 21.38 -12.24
N ALA A 456 3.04 20.79 -12.93
CA ALA A 456 2.95 19.35 -13.07
C ALA A 456 4.18 18.75 -13.77
N LEU A 457 4.71 19.46 -14.78
CA LEU A 457 5.95 19.05 -15.46
C LEU A 457 7.16 19.17 -14.54
N ALA A 458 7.33 20.26 -13.80
CA ALA A 458 8.40 20.43 -12.83
C ALA A 458 8.36 19.34 -11.73
N ALA A 459 7.17 19.06 -11.19
CA ALA A 459 6.97 18.04 -10.16
C ALA A 459 7.31 16.63 -10.67
N SER A 460 6.96 16.32 -11.92
CA SER A 460 7.25 15.00 -12.52
C SER A 460 8.74 14.68 -12.67
N ARG A 461 9.60 15.71 -12.64
CA ARG A 461 11.06 15.51 -12.68
C ARG A 461 11.62 14.96 -11.38
N ARG A 462 10.88 15.08 -10.27
CA ARG A 462 11.26 14.59 -8.94
C ARG A 462 12.63 15.10 -8.51
N ASP A 463 12.85 16.38 -8.76
CA ASP A 463 14.11 17.06 -8.51
C ASP A 463 13.84 18.38 -7.81
N THR A 464 14.44 18.53 -6.63
CA THR A 464 14.23 19.72 -5.79
C THR A 464 14.86 20.95 -6.42
N VAL A 465 15.97 20.79 -7.15
CA VAL A 465 16.64 21.92 -7.81
C VAL A 465 15.75 22.48 -8.92
N THR A 466 15.19 21.62 -9.76
CA THR A 466 14.16 21.94 -10.75
C THR A 466 12.99 22.66 -10.11
N MET A 467 12.48 22.14 -9.00
CA MET A 467 11.32 22.73 -8.33
C MET A 467 11.64 24.10 -7.73
N ILE A 468 12.84 24.30 -7.16
CA ILE A 468 13.30 25.61 -6.69
C ILE A 468 13.38 26.60 -7.87
N ALA A 469 13.97 26.20 -9.00
CA ALA A 469 14.09 27.05 -10.18
C ALA A 469 12.70 27.46 -10.72
N PHE A 470 11.74 26.54 -10.73
CA PHE A 470 10.36 26.82 -11.11
C PHE A 470 9.67 27.78 -10.12
N LEU A 471 9.69 27.48 -8.81
CA LEU A 471 8.99 28.26 -7.79
C LEU A 471 9.63 29.63 -7.55
N GLY A 472 10.95 29.78 -7.77
CA GLY A 472 11.66 31.05 -7.64
C GLY A 472 11.11 32.13 -8.58
N ARG A 473 10.63 31.74 -9.76
CA ARG A 473 10.08 32.65 -10.78
C ARG A 473 8.77 33.32 -10.38
N ILE A 474 8.02 32.75 -9.42
CA ILE A 474 6.77 33.33 -8.91
C ILE A 474 7.00 34.73 -8.33
N ARG A 475 8.23 35.05 -7.90
CA ARG A 475 8.58 36.35 -7.34
C ARG A 475 8.79 37.47 -8.37
N GLY A 476 8.70 37.18 -9.67
CA GLY A 476 8.64 38.21 -10.72
C GLY A 476 9.95 38.96 -10.99
N ARG A 477 11.11 38.32 -10.79
CA ARG A 477 12.42 38.88 -11.17
C ARG A 477 13.18 37.92 -12.08
N ASP A 478 13.50 38.39 -13.28
CA ASP A 478 14.29 37.66 -14.29
C ASP A 478 15.78 37.51 -13.90
N ASP A 479 16.23 38.19 -12.84
CA ASP A 479 17.61 38.24 -12.34
C ASP A 479 17.82 37.46 -11.02
N TRP A 480 17.07 36.38 -10.81
CA TRP A 480 17.12 35.56 -9.59
C TRP A 480 18.54 35.03 -9.29
N SER A 481 19.23 35.65 -8.32
CA SER A 481 20.42 35.07 -7.68
C SER A 481 20.01 34.33 -6.40
N ALA A 482 20.54 33.13 -6.19
CA ALA A 482 20.26 32.30 -5.01
C ALA A 482 20.51 33.01 -3.65
N SER A 483 21.28 34.10 -3.66
CA SER A 483 21.57 34.96 -2.51
C SER A 483 20.43 35.89 -2.05
N GLU A 484 19.41 36.17 -2.87
CA GLU A 484 18.32 37.09 -2.51
C GLU A 484 17.11 36.39 -1.86
N VAL A 485 17.14 35.07 -1.71
CA VAL A 485 16.11 34.39 -0.93
C VAL A 485 16.31 34.78 0.52
N ALA A 486 15.39 35.56 1.08
CA ALA A 486 15.44 35.93 2.51
C ALA A 486 15.53 34.68 3.43
N ARG A 487 15.10 33.52 2.92
CA ARG A 487 15.12 32.21 3.59
C ARG A 487 15.37 31.06 2.57
N PRO A 488 16.61 30.84 2.07
CA PRO A 488 16.89 29.85 1.03
C PRO A 488 16.54 28.43 1.48
N GLU A 489 16.81 28.11 2.74
CA GLU A 489 16.46 26.80 3.32
C GLU A 489 14.95 26.57 3.42
N ALA A 490 14.17 27.62 3.70
CA ALA A 490 12.71 27.49 3.75
C ALA A 490 12.13 27.23 2.36
N LEU A 491 12.64 27.90 1.31
CA LEU A 491 12.22 27.63 -0.08
C LEU A 491 12.65 26.22 -0.52
N ARG A 492 13.88 25.80 -0.20
CA ARG A 492 14.36 24.45 -0.51
C ARG A 492 13.51 23.39 0.15
N SER A 493 13.26 23.52 1.45
CA SER A 493 12.38 22.62 2.18
C SER A 493 10.97 22.62 1.61
N PHE A 494 10.42 23.78 1.26
CA PHE A 494 9.10 23.87 0.65
C PHE A 494 9.06 23.15 -0.71
N ALA A 495 10.02 23.44 -1.59
CA ALA A 495 10.16 22.87 -2.92
C ALA A 495 10.33 21.35 -2.90
N TYR A 496 11.09 20.83 -1.95
CA TYR A 496 11.25 19.39 -1.74
C TYR A 496 9.88 18.71 -1.59
N TRP A 497 9.01 19.26 -0.76
CA TRP A 497 7.67 18.71 -0.54
C TRP A 497 6.63 19.02 -1.63
N GLN A 498 6.99 19.75 -2.69
CA GLN A 498 6.09 20.05 -3.81
C GLN A 498 6.18 19.01 -4.93
N TRP A 499 6.92 17.92 -4.76
CA TRP A 499 6.91 16.78 -5.68
C TRP A 499 6.86 15.47 -4.89
N ASP A 500 6.65 14.36 -5.59
CA ASP A 500 6.64 13.01 -5.02
C ASP A 500 6.91 11.98 -6.15
N ASN A 501 7.03 10.70 -5.82
CA ASN A 501 7.19 9.63 -6.78
C ASN A 501 5.95 9.44 -7.68
N SER A 502 4.78 9.90 -7.22
CA SER A 502 3.51 9.86 -7.94
C SER A 502 2.87 11.26 -7.99
N PRO A 503 2.04 11.59 -8.99
CA PRO A 503 1.39 12.89 -9.04
C PRO A 503 0.40 13.06 -7.89
N TYR A 504 0.41 14.23 -7.25
CA TYR A 504 -0.61 14.65 -6.29
C TYR A 504 -2.00 14.68 -6.93
N LYS A 505 -3.04 14.20 -6.23
CA LYS A 505 -4.41 14.19 -6.77
C LYS A 505 -4.99 15.61 -6.89
N GLU A 506 -4.78 16.45 -5.89
CA GLU A 506 -5.55 17.70 -5.69
C GLU A 506 -4.70 18.98 -5.66
N LEU A 507 -3.38 18.87 -5.80
CA LEU A 507 -2.50 20.04 -5.70
C LEU A 507 -2.50 20.83 -7.00
N THR A 508 -2.88 22.10 -6.93
CA THR A 508 -2.87 23.07 -8.04
C THR A 508 -1.80 24.14 -7.83
N PHE A 509 -1.33 24.77 -8.89
CA PHE A 509 -0.37 25.86 -8.83
C PHE A 509 -0.86 27.04 -7.99
N GLU A 510 -2.15 27.37 -8.06
CA GLU A 510 -2.76 28.40 -7.19
C GLU A 510 -2.67 28.02 -5.71
N SER A 511 -2.94 26.75 -5.36
CA SER A 511 -2.83 26.29 -3.98
C SER A 511 -1.39 26.37 -3.46
N ILE A 512 -0.40 26.15 -4.32
CA ILE A 512 1.02 26.27 -3.99
C ILE A 512 1.40 27.72 -3.74
N LYS A 513 0.95 28.65 -4.60
CA LYS A 513 1.14 30.09 -4.36
C LYS A 513 0.56 30.53 -3.02
N ALA A 514 -0.65 30.07 -2.69
CA ALA A 514 -1.28 30.35 -1.41
C ALA A 514 -0.44 29.83 -0.23
N GLN A 515 0.10 28.61 -0.33
CA GLN A 515 1.00 28.05 0.70
C GLN A 515 2.30 28.85 0.81
N MET A 516 2.92 29.23 -0.31
CA MET A 516 4.12 30.08 -0.31
C MET A 516 3.86 31.42 0.36
N PHE A 517 2.69 32.03 0.11
CA PHE A 517 2.29 33.26 0.76
C PHE A 517 2.09 33.08 2.26
N ALA A 518 1.37 32.03 2.68
CA ALA A 518 1.15 31.72 4.09
C ALA A 518 2.45 31.48 4.88
N LEU A 519 3.45 30.88 4.23
CA LEU A 519 4.79 30.68 4.80
C LEU A 519 5.67 31.95 4.74
N GLY A 520 5.20 33.03 4.11
CA GLY A 520 5.94 34.28 3.87
C GLY A 520 7.11 34.10 2.88
N LEU A 521 7.06 33.06 2.04
CA LEU A 521 8.06 32.84 0.99
C LEU A 521 7.86 33.85 -0.16
N ILE A 522 6.64 34.36 -0.37
CA ILE A 522 6.31 35.43 -1.33
C ILE A 522 5.48 36.52 -0.64
N SER A 523 5.49 37.74 -1.20
CA SER A 523 4.76 38.91 -0.67
C SER A 523 3.53 39.26 -1.51
N ASN A 524 2.50 39.86 -0.88
CA ASN A 524 1.27 40.32 -1.57
C ASN A 524 1.54 41.34 -2.69
N ALA A 525 2.63 42.12 -2.60
CA ALA A 525 3.00 43.10 -3.61
C ALA A 525 3.32 42.49 -4.99
N THR A 526 3.50 41.16 -5.06
CA THR A 526 3.86 40.44 -6.28
C THR A 526 2.66 39.86 -7.02
N LEU A 527 1.46 39.86 -6.41
CA LEU A 527 0.25 39.46 -7.10
C LEU A 527 -0.35 40.70 -7.77
N PRO A 528 -0.41 40.79 -9.11
CA PRO A 528 -1.16 41.85 -9.76
C PRO A 528 -2.60 41.79 -9.23
N PRO A 529 -3.23 42.94 -8.93
CA PRO A 529 -4.60 42.94 -8.42
C PRO A 529 -5.48 42.20 -9.42
N THR A 530 -6.02 41.04 -9.00
CA THR A 530 -6.95 40.24 -9.79
C THR A 530 -8.24 41.03 -9.97
N THR A 531 -8.22 41.99 -10.88
CA THR A 531 -9.38 42.78 -11.28
C THR A 531 -10.11 41.94 -12.31
N ALA A 532 -10.71 40.84 -11.87
CA ALA A 532 -11.61 40.05 -12.69
C ALA A 532 -12.95 40.79 -12.80
N THR A 533 -12.97 41.88 -13.55
CA THR A 533 -14.20 42.33 -14.22
C THR A 533 -14.35 41.43 -15.43
N VAL A 534 -14.99 40.28 -15.25
CA VAL A 534 -15.48 39.47 -16.37
C VAL A 534 -16.64 40.25 -17.00
N THR A 535 -16.31 41.20 -17.88
CA THR A 535 -17.29 41.67 -18.87
C THR A 535 -17.44 40.55 -19.88
N ALA A 536 -18.43 39.69 -19.64
CA ALA A 536 -18.84 38.68 -20.61
C ALA A 536 -19.44 39.40 -21.82
N THR A 537 -18.62 39.69 -22.83
CA THR A 537 -19.09 40.06 -24.16
C THR A 537 -19.61 38.78 -24.82
N PHE A 538 -20.89 38.49 -24.59
CA PHE A 538 -21.62 37.48 -25.34
C PHE A 538 -21.88 38.00 -26.76
N THR A 539 -21.06 37.59 -27.73
CA THR A 539 -21.42 37.69 -29.15
C THR A 539 -22.32 36.49 -29.49
N THR A 540 -23.61 36.60 -29.18
CA THR A 540 -24.61 35.59 -29.52
C THR A 540 -25.06 35.78 -30.96
N SER A 541 -24.58 34.91 -31.86
CA SER A 541 -25.21 34.66 -33.16
C SER A 541 -26.54 33.94 -32.92
N MET A 542 -27.65 34.63 -33.24
CA MET A 542 -29.00 34.06 -33.20
C MET A 542 -29.21 33.10 -34.38
N ALA A 543 -29.42 31.82 -34.07
CA ALA A 543 -30.29 30.95 -34.85
C ALA A 543 -31.47 30.57 -33.94
N GLN A 544 -32.63 31.20 -34.19
CA GLN A 544 -33.89 30.94 -33.50
C GLN A 544 -34.33 29.49 -33.75
N ARG A 545 -34.58 28.75 -32.67
CA ARG A 545 -35.65 27.74 -32.67
C ARG A 545 -36.45 27.85 -31.38
N THR A 546 -37.67 28.29 -31.57
CA THR A 546 -38.73 28.49 -30.60
C THR A 546 -39.19 27.15 -30.04
N THR A 547 -39.28 27.01 -28.72
CA THR A 547 -40.41 26.31 -28.09
C THR A 547 -40.54 26.72 -26.62
N SER A 548 -41.71 27.28 -26.35
CA SER A 548 -42.30 27.73 -25.10
C SER A 548 -42.33 26.68 -23.99
N GLN A 549 -42.04 27.07 -22.74
CA GLN A 549 -42.98 26.90 -21.62
C GLN A 549 -42.60 27.72 -20.37
N GLU A 550 -43.65 28.12 -19.67
CA GLU A 550 -43.84 29.20 -18.68
C GLU A 550 -43.58 28.75 -17.22
N PRO A 551 -43.37 29.67 -16.25
CA PRO A 551 -42.71 29.39 -14.98
C PRO A 551 -43.66 29.22 -13.80
N THR A 552 -43.15 28.69 -12.68
CA THR A 552 -43.83 28.82 -11.38
C THR A 552 -42.85 29.33 -10.32
N ARG A 553 -43.33 30.34 -9.60
CA ARG A 553 -42.70 31.21 -8.60
C ARG A 553 -42.61 30.51 -7.21
N PRO A 554 -41.71 30.97 -6.30
CA PRO A 554 -41.43 30.28 -5.03
C PRO A 554 -42.17 30.90 -3.82
N ALA A 555 -42.20 30.15 -2.71
CA ALA A 555 -42.70 30.60 -1.41
C ALA A 555 -41.71 30.29 -0.26
N ALA A 556 -41.11 31.38 0.25
CA ALA A 556 -41.02 31.82 1.66
C ALA A 556 -41.05 30.82 2.85
N THR A 557 -39.96 30.88 3.63
CA THR A 557 -39.83 31.14 5.11
C THR A 557 -40.64 30.34 6.14
N THR A 558 -39.96 29.76 7.15
CA THR A 558 -40.15 30.14 8.58
C THR A 558 -39.05 29.62 9.50
N ALA A 559 -38.73 30.43 10.52
CA ALA A 559 -37.77 30.19 11.60
C ALA A 559 -38.45 29.58 12.84
N SER A 560 -37.68 28.98 13.76
CA SER A 560 -38.03 28.84 15.18
C SER A 560 -36.78 28.67 16.05
N ALA A 561 -36.83 29.29 17.23
CA ALA A 561 -35.79 29.48 18.24
C ALA A 561 -36.01 28.54 19.47
N PRO A 562 -35.17 28.57 20.53
CA PRO A 562 -34.81 27.42 21.36
C PRO A 562 -35.56 27.30 22.72
N THR A 563 -35.27 26.24 23.47
CA THR A 563 -35.74 26.03 24.87
C THR A 563 -34.58 25.60 25.78
N VAL A 564 -34.65 26.01 27.05
CA VAL A 564 -33.60 26.08 28.10
C VAL A 564 -33.96 25.20 29.32
N ALA A 565 -32.92 24.77 30.07
CA ALA A 565 -32.84 24.26 31.48
C ALA A 565 -33.31 22.81 31.75
N THR A 566 -32.72 21.99 32.65
CA THR A 566 -32.28 22.23 34.05
C THR A 566 -31.32 21.11 34.58
N THR A 567 -30.53 21.38 35.63
CA THR A 567 -29.62 20.49 36.40
C THR A 567 -30.28 19.93 37.71
N PRO A 568 -29.56 19.37 38.73
CA PRO A 568 -29.31 17.93 39.02
C PRO A 568 -29.85 17.46 40.40
N PRO A 569 -29.43 16.29 40.95
CA PRO A 569 -28.80 16.36 42.28
C PRO A 569 -27.67 15.35 42.60
N VAL A 570 -27.05 15.64 43.76
CA VAL A 570 -25.89 15.10 44.49
C VAL A 570 -26.26 13.97 45.47
N LEU A 571 -25.28 13.13 45.85
CA LEU A 571 -24.99 12.45 47.16
C LEU A 571 -24.35 11.07 46.88
N ALA A 572 -23.40 10.48 47.62
CA ALA A 572 -22.47 10.90 48.67
C ALA A 572 -21.45 9.76 48.92
N VAL A 573 -20.43 10.09 49.72
CA VAL A 573 -19.21 9.37 50.13
C VAL A 573 -19.46 8.17 51.09
N VAL A 574 -18.46 7.26 51.15
CA VAL A 574 -17.93 6.41 52.28
C VAL A 574 -17.61 5.01 51.71
N GLY A 575 -16.46 4.34 51.86
CA GLY A 575 -15.18 4.56 52.54
C GLY A 575 -14.40 3.22 52.54
N GLY A 576 -13.07 3.27 52.71
CA GLY A 576 -12.27 2.21 53.36
C GLY A 576 -11.62 1.10 52.51
N GLY A 577 -10.28 1.13 52.43
CA GLY A 577 -9.44 0.01 52.89
C GLY A 577 -8.80 -0.94 51.87
N ALA A 578 -7.49 -1.15 52.10
CA ALA A 578 -6.67 -2.34 51.79
C ALA A 578 -5.88 -2.41 50.46
N GLN A 579 -4.59 -2.11 50.60
CA GLN A 579 -3.45 -2.67 49.87
C GLN A 579 -3.62 -4.14 49.48
N LYS A 580 -3.47 -4.45 48.18
CA LYS A 580 -3.10 -5.78 47.67
C LYS A 580 -2.38 -5.65 46.32
N HIS A 581 -1.41 -6.54 46.15
CA HIS A 581 -0.51 -6.70 45.01
C HIS A 581 -1.22 -6.61 43.64
N HIS A 582 -0.64 -5.83 42.71
CA HIS A 582 -1.07 -5.77 41.32
C HIS A 582 -0.38 -6.87 40.50
N ASP A 583 -1.14 -7.93 40.23
CA ASP A 583 -0.97 -8.78 39.06
C ASP A 583 -1.39 -7.99 37.80
N LEU A 584 -0.68 -8.22 36.70
CA LEU A 584 -0.91 -7.65 35.38
C LEU A 584 -2.27 -8.13 34.83
N GLY A 585 -3.31 -7.33 35.06
CA GLY A 585 -4.66 -7.57 34.58
C GLY A 585 -4.82 -7.22 33.10
N GLY A 586 -5.08 -8.25 32.29
CA GLY A 586 -5.52 -8.10 30.89
C GLY A 586 -6.84 -7.34 30.80
N SER A 587 -6.83 -6.27 30.01
CA SER A 587 -8.01 -5.46 29.70
C SER A 587 -8.94 -6.22 28.74
N THR A 588 -10.02 -6.80 29.26
CA THR A 588 -11.12 -7.36 28.47
C THR A 588 -11.90 -6.23 27.77
N ARG A 589 -11.64 -6.01 26.47
CA ARG A 589 -12.57 -5.26 25.60
C ARG A 589 -13.60 -6.23 25.00
N SER A 590 -14.86 -5.81 25.03
CA SER A 590 -15.99 -6.49 24.39
C SER A 590 -15.78 -6.64 22.87
N PRO A 591 -16.21 -7.77 22.26
CA PRO A 591 -16.09 -7.97 20.82
C PRO A 591 -17.12 -7.12 20.05
N PRO A 592 -16.81 -6.68 18.81
CA PRO A 592 -17.79 -6.04 17.94
C PRO A 592 -18.80 -7.07 17.39
N ALA A 593 -20.02 -6.60 17.13
CA ALA A 593 -21.16 -7.40 16.71
C ALA A 593 -20.90 -8.22 15.43
N SER A 594 -21.30 -9.49 15.49
CA SER A 594 -21.26 -10.49 14.41
C SER A 594 -22.05 -10.04 13.16
N PRO A 595 -21.53 -10.24 11.93
CA PRO A 595 -22.31 -10.04 10.73
C PRO A 595 -23.26 -11.23 10.50
N GLN A 596 -24.50 -10.92 10.09
CA GLN A 596 -25.52 -11.91 9.72
C GLN A 596 -25.10 -12.73 8.48
N PRO A 597 -25.52 -14.01 8.38
CA PRO A 597 -25.19 -14.86 7.24
C PRO A 597 -25.95 -14.43 5.99
N ALA A 598 -25.21 -14.20 4.90
CA ALA A 598 -25.77 -14.03 3.56
C ALA A 598 -26.39 -15.36 3.09
N THR A 599 -27.68 -15.36 2.82
CA THR A 599 -28.39 -16.46 2.16
C THR A 599 -27.91 -16.57 0.70
N GLY A 600 -27.06 -17.56 0.43
CA GLY A 600 -26.58 -17.88 -0.90
C GLY A 600 -27.68 -18.48 -1.79
N ASP A 601 -27.91 -17.81 -2.92
CA ASP A 601 -28.84 -18.19 -3.98
C ASP A 601 -28.39 -19.49 -4.69
N ARG A 602 -29.30 -20.46 -4.79
CA ARG A 602 -29.08 -21.84 -5.28
C ARG A 602 -29.35 -21.99 -6.79
N SER A 603 -29.32 -20.92 -7.58
CA SER A 603 -29.95 -20.89 -8.91
C SER A 603 -29.13 -21.39 -10.11
N ASN A 604 -27.85 -21.80 -9.99
CA ASN A 604 -27.00 -22.06 -11.19
C ASN A 604 -26.27 -23.43 -11.28
N TRP A 605 -26.56 -24.42 -10.43
CA TRP A 605 -25.85 -25.71 -10.49
C TRP A 605 -26.16 -26.55 -11.75
N TRP A 606 -27.37 -26.45 -12.31
CA TRP A 606 -27.79 -27.24 -13.47
C TRP A 606 -27.07 -26.85 -14.78
N ILE A 607 -26.65 -25.58 -14.91
CA ILE A 607 -25.94 -25.07 -16.10
C ILE A 607 -24.60 -25.80 -16.28
N TRP A 608 -23.89 -26.07 -15.17
CA TRP A 608 -22.60 -26.77 -15.19
C TRP A 608 -22.73 -28.25 -15.56
N VAL A 609 -23.84 -28.89 -15.16
CA VAL A 609 -24.12 -30.30 -15.51
C VAL A 609 -24.41 -30.44 -17.02
N VAL A 610 -25.17 -29.49 -17.59
CA VAL A 610 -25.47 -29.48 -19.03
C VAL A 610 -24.22 -29.21 -19.87
N LEU A 611 -23.38 -28.26 -19.45
CA LEU A 611 -22.09 -27.99 -20.12
C LEU A 611 -21.15 -29.20 -20.10
N GLY A 612 -21.08 -29.94 -18.97
CA GLY A 612 -20.28 -31.15 -18.87
C GLY A 612 -20.73 -32.26 -19.83
N ALA A 613 -22.04 -32.47 -19.98
CA ALA A 613 -22.59 -33.49 -20.88
C ALA A 613 -22.32 -33.19 -22.37
N VAL A 614 -22.40 -31.91 -22.76
CA VAL A 614 -22.14 -31.48 -24.15
C VAL A 614 -20.67 -31.67 -24.52
N VAL A 615 -19.75 -31.34 -23.61
CA VAL A 615 -18.30 -31.53 -23.83
C VAL A 615 -17.96 -33.02 -23.95
N GLY A 616 -18.55 -33.87 -23.11
CA GLY A 616 -18.35 -35.33 -23.20
C GLY A 616 -18.80 -35.92 -24.53
N LEU A 617 -19.94 -35.47 -25.07
CA LEU A 617 -20.46 -35.95 -26.35
C LEU A 617 -19.56 -35.56 -27.53
N LEU A 618 -19.02 -34.34 -27.53
CA LEU A 618 -18.13 -33.85 -28.58
C LEU A 618 -16.79 -34.62 -28.61
N ILE A 619 -16.26 -34.98 -27.45
CA ILE A 619 -15.03 -35.79 -27.34
C ILE A 619 -15.28 -37.21 -27.88
N GLY A 620 -16.41 -37.84 -27.53
CA GLY A 620 -16.76 -39.18 -28.02
C GLY A 620 -16.87 -39.27 -29.54
N VAL A 621 -17.47 -38.25 -30.18
CA VAL A 621 -17.59 -38.17 -31.65
C VAL A 621 -16.23 -38.00 -32.32
N ALA A 622 -15.33 -37.18 -31.76
CA ALA A 622 -13.99 -36.97 -32.32
C ALA A 622 -13.14 -38.26 -32.31
N VAL A 623 -13.23 -39.07 -31.25
CA VAL A 623 -12.53 -40.36 -31.13
C VAL A 623 -13.05 -41.38 -32.14
N LEU A 624 -14.38 -41.50 -32.31
CA LEU A 624 -14.99 -42.39 -33.29
C LEU A 624 -14.58 -42.06 -34.73
N LEU A 625 -14.48 -40.76 -35.06
CA LEU A 625 -14.01 -40.30 -36.38
C LEU A 625 -12.53 -40.60 -36.62
N TYR A 626 -11.69 -40.51 -35.58
CA TYR A 626 -10.27 -40.85 -35.67
C TYR A 626 -10.06 -42.35 -35.96
N ILE A 627 -10.78 -43.23 -35.24
CA ILE A 627 -10.70 -44.68 -35.45
C ILE A 627 -11.17 -45.07 -36.85
N ARG A 628 -12.26 -44.46 -37.35
CA ARG A 628 -12.76 -44.70 -38.72
C ARG A 628 -11.75 -44.29 -39.79
N ARG A 629 -10.96 -43.25 -39.54
CA ARG A 629 -9.92 -42.76 -40.45
C ARG A 629 -8.68 -43.66 -40.47
N GLY A 630 -8.34 -44.28 -39.34
CA GLY A 630 -7.29 -45.30 -39.26
C GLY A 630 -7.61 -46.54 -40.09
N ARG A 631 -8.85 -47.06 -40.02
CA ARG A 631 -9.29 -48.22 -40.81
C ARG A 631 -9.19 -48.00 -42.33
N ARG A 632 -9.58 -46.81 -42.83
CA ARG A 632 -9.49 -46.49 -44.26
C ARG A 632 -8.05 -46.39 -44.77
N LYS A 633 -7.09 -46.01 -43.92
CA LYS A 633 -5.67 -45.99 -44.29
C LYS A 633 -5.07 -47.41 -44.35
N ALA A 634 -5.52 -48.31 -43.49
CA ALA A 634 -5.12 -49.72 -43.52
C ALA A 634 -5.66 -50.44 -44.78
N GLU A 635 -6.88 -50.13 -45.21
CA GLU A 635 -7.46 -50.67 -46.46
C GLU A 635 -6.78 -50.10 -47.72
N ALA A 636 -6.29 -48.85 -47.69
CA ALA A 636 -5.58 -48.24 -48.80
C ALA A 636 -4.12 -48.70 -48.94
N SER A 637 -3.51 -49.27 -47.88
CA SER A 637 -2.13 -49.77 -47.90
C SER A 637 -2.00 -51.25 -48.24
N GLY A 638 -3.11 -52.00 -48.24
CA GLY A 638 -3.15 -53.39 -48.69
C GLY A 638 -3.14 -53.61 -50.22
N SER A 639 -3.27 -52.55 -51.02
CA SER A 639 -3.32 -52.64 -52.50
C SER A 639 -2.03 -52.23 -53.21
N ALA A 640 -0.98 -51.83 -52.47
CA ALA A 640 0.27 -51.32 -53.05
C ALA A 640 1.49 -52.24 -52.83
N ALA A 641 1.30 -53.45 -52.26
CA ALA A 641 2.40 -54.37 -51.95
C ALA A 641 2.74 -55.38 -53.06
N ASP A 642 1.98 -55.44 -54.17
CA ASP A 642 2.21 -56.42 -55.26
C ASP A 642 2.96 -55.87 -56.49
N ALA A 643 3.52 -54.65 -56.43
CA ALA A 643 4.21 -54.08 -57.59
C ALA A 643 5.45 -53.24 -57.22
N ALA A 644 6.53 -53.89 -56.75
CA ALA A 644 7.90 -53.39 -56.92
C ALA A 644 8.96 -54.44 -56.54
N SER A 645 9.14 -55.45 -57.41
CA SER A 645 10.38 -56.22 -57.49
C SER A 645 10.92 -56.12 -58.91
N SER A 646 11.84 -55.19 -59.17
CA SER A 646 13.03 -55.39 -60.02
C SER A 646 13.76 -54.07 -60.33
N ASN A 647 15.10 -54.13 -60.19
CA ASN A 647 16.15 -53.25 -60.72
C ASN A 647 16.24 -51.84 -60.10
N GLY A 648 17.35 -51.38 -59.50
CA GLY A 648 18.75 -51.79 -59.56
C GLY A 648 19.59 -50.64 -60.12
N GLY A 649 20.47 -50.04 -59.29
CA GLY A 649 21.64 -49.29 -59.77
C GLY A 649 21.81 -47.83 -59.31
N ALA A 650 22.65 -47.67 -58.27
CA ALA A 650 23.69 -46.64 -58.05
C ALA A 650 23.43 -45.13 -58.33
N VAL A 651 23.72 -44.27 -57.34
CA VAL A 651 24.90 -43.37 -57.26
C VAL A 651 24.65 -42.25 -56.20
N ALA A 652 25.60 -42.18 -55.26
CA ALA A 652 26.15 -41.04 -54.50
C ALA A 652 25.29 -39.98 -53.76
N ALA A 653 25.84 -39.68 -52.57
CA ALA A 653 26.03 -38.35 -51.95
C ALA A 653 25.00 -37.83 -50.93
N ALA A 654 25.44 -37.91 -49.66
CA ALA A 654 25.61 -36.80 -48.71
C ALA A 654 24.41 -36.10 -48.04
N ALA A 655 24.63 -35.93 -46.73
CA ALA A 655 24.23 -34.83 -45.83
C ALA A 655 22.85 -34.87 -45.12
N SER A 656 22.98 -34.90 -43.78
CA SER A 656 22.18 -34.26 -42.72
C SER A 656 20.92 -33.46 -43.10
N VAL A 657 19.81 -33.72 -42.40
CA VAL A 657 19.26 -32.93 -41.26
C VAL A 657 18.24 -33.82 -40.53
#